data_AF-A0A976DWC6-F1
#
_entry.id   AF-A0A976DWC6-F1
#
_cell.length_a   1.000
_cell.length_b   1.000
_cell.length_c   1.000
_cell.angle_alpha   90.00
_cell.angle_beta   90.00
_cell.angle_gamma   90.00
#
_symmetry.space_group_name_H-M   'P 1'
#
loop_
_entity.id
_entity.type
_entity.pdbx_description
1 polymer ?
#
loop_
_entity_poly.entity_id
_entity_poly.type
_entity_poly.pdbx_seq_one_letter_code
_entity_poly.pdbx_strand_id
1 'polypeptide(L)'
;MKKLNLILFTFFIAIGSYAQQVSNVKNSWLGNSNPFPTNFVPQGIEGMCVSKDGTVYTNVPWEEGGGNFGEFKPNGDVNHGEASFGWGLGGGSDAASNSTYVYYCVAVDNEGGGLQNEPGYVRWPVGATTKWLGISRRLKSDVKQGAPFEGGASWPVGTTLVALEYNSTVEQPWIQGIYANETELYVGIDSRNIVKVYDANTMAFKRQFSVANPRQIGMDSQGNIWVAQGMDATKIKRYTPTGTLLPQSITLPAGSFVGDFCIDKNDRILIGDVGRREQVLIYTNILVNPDFTSTFGALNGIHSGISGRNAPLKFQQIRGIGVDTLGNIFIGNTQWHTGGQGTMIEKYNLTTGVMEWKRHCTMFVDAMGIDNESDGRDVYGKVEHFTVDHSLPPGQDNVYASYTIDRYKYPADPRLWEQFASVQVKTIKGHKFLAMSSMNGGLGAIFRFKPDTDGDIAIPCIVFGININPRYPNSINGPWMWRDLNGNGQMDAGEYTKQVQYDIDGGYGATFDDNGDIWQAGWGNILHTKCLGLDANNILLYNGSYTLIPAPAPFTNVKRVYYDVKLDRMYLGGGTTTQPTIDSWQSMGRAINRYDNWKSTGNRTASVPELVLPAVTTNGFTVPISFRVVKDYIFVGFLGGDNTIPRLQLNIYKVLDNAMVGYIRVPWEGAGLFDIIQSFDGYQRKNGSYMIVTEEDGRNKNVMYNWSPTVPAVETSNTLDANTNYLGYLNTAASKPLNVTSNVSWTITGAPAWLTLSTTSGTGNAVVNFNVAANTAPTSRTATLTLSGGTLSKTITVFQNFADVTAPSNATALAATLLTPFSFTLNWAASTDNVLVTGYQIFKDGNLVATTPSINTSFIGLTPNTAYTMLVKTIDAAGNLSAGSTLLVTTPDVTYPYITARGHANNETPQRAFDNINWSSWMDWESTTWLQIQYATPVVYNTYSIYCIDDAFRGRDPKNWVLQGSNDGINYTNLNTQNNQSWTTQGSAKTYYANNTTAYSHYRFNFFGGSGTQLGEIIFANGTVVDTQSPTVPLALTASGITQNSVNLEWDASSDNIAVTTYEVFKNGVLIGTSTTNSLAVSALTCNSTYTFTVKAKDGLGNTSAASVGLILNTASCNPCATLLPLASPIDDYSSGTVLKQANASTGKITATNKITNTA
;
A
#
# COMPACT_ATOMS: atom_id res chain seq x y z
N MET A 1 -46.81 18.21 -51.61
CA MET A 1 -47.99 18.14 -50.72
C MET A 1 -47.63 17.38 -49.46
N LYS A 2 -48.22 17.78 -48.34
CA LYS A 2 -47.96 17.39 -46.94
C LYS A 2 -48.10 15.88 -46.64
N LYS A 3 -47.27 15.44 -45.66
CA LYS A 3 -47.50 14.42 -44.60
C LYS A 3 -47.70 12.95 -44.98
N LEU A 4 -46.84 12.04 -44.47
CA LEU A 4 -47.08 11.34 -43.18
C LEU A 4 -45.83 10.53 -42.74
N ASN A 5 -45.73 10.37 -41.42
CA ASN A 5 -44.64 9.88 -40.58
C ASN A 5 -44.08 8.48 -40.88
N LEU A 6 -42.75 8.33 -40.73
CA LEU A 6 -42.16 7.14 -40.13
C LEU A 6 -41.06 7.57 -39.14
N ILE A 7 -41.29 7.23 -37.87
CA ILE A 7 -40.38 7.43 -36.76
C ILE A 7 -39.23 6.42 -36.92
N LEU A 8 -38.00 6.90 -37.19
CA LEU A 8 -36.80 6.09 -36.99
C LEU A 8 -36.26 6.37 -35.59
N PHE A 9 -36.48 5.44 -34.67
CA PHE A 9 -35.67 5.33 -33.46
C PHE A 9 -34.24 5.00 -33.88
N THR A 10 -33.34 5.98 -33.85
CA THR A 10 -31.91 5.72 -33.91
C THR A 10 -31.49 5.25 -32.52
N PHE A 11 -31.33 3.93 -32.35
CA PHE A 11 -30.53 3.39 -31.25
C PHE A 11 -29.10 3.91 -31.45
N PHE A 12 -28.69 4.92 -30.67
CA PHE A 12 -27.28 5.09 -30.37
C PHE A 12 -26.87 3.89 -29.52
N ILE A 13 -26.34 2.85 -30.16
CA ILE A 13 -25.38 1.98 -29.49
C ILE A 13 -24.21 2.89 -29.16
N ALA A 14 -24.07 3.25 -27.88
CA ALA A 14 -22.88 3.89 -27.38
C ALA A 14 -21.73 2.90 -27.55
N ILE A 15 -21.05 2.97 -28.69
CA ILE A 15 -19.70 2.44 -28.82
C ILE A 15 -18.90 3.27 -27.82
N GLY A 16 -18.44 2.64 -26.74
CA GLY A 16 -17.71 3.31 -25.68
C GLY A 16 -16.56 4.11 -26.29
N SER A 17 -16.64 5.43 -26.22
CA SER A 17 -15.53 6.28 -26.62
C SER A 17 -14.39 6.02 -25.65
N TYR A 18 -13.29 5.47 -26.13
CA TYR A 18 -12.04 5.49 -25.38
C TYR A 18 -11.77 6.94 -24.93
N ALA A 19 -11.38 7.11 -23.66
CA ALA A 19 -10.98 8.42 -23.16
C ALA A 19 -9.89 9.00 -24.07
N GLN A 20 -9.92 10.31 -24.28
CA GLN A 20 -8.91 10.99 -25.10
C GLN A 20 -7.96 11.79 -24.21
N GLN A 21 -6.73 11.96 -24.69
CA GLN A 21 -5.77 12.87 -24.05
C GLN A 21 -6.32 14.29 -24.12
N VAL A 22 -6.30 15.01 -23.00
CA VAL A 22 -6.75 16.41 -22.97
C VAL A 22 -5.76 17.31 -23.74
N SER A 23 -6.28 18.36 -24.38
CA SER A 23 -5.46 19.37 -25.06
C SER A 23 -4.81 20.36 -24.08
N ASN A 24 -3.88 21.20 -24.57
CA ASN A 24 -3.22 22.27 -23.82
C ASN A 24 -2.43 21.79 -22.58
N VAL A 25 -1.72 20.68 -22.74
CA VAL A 25 -0.80 20.13 -21.73
C VAL A 25 0.63 20.46 -22.15
N LYS A 26 1.37 21.13 -21.27
CA LYS A 26 2.82 21.31 -21.37
C LYS A 26 3.49 20.35 -20.40
N ASN A 27 4.25 19.39 -20.91
CA ASN A 27 5.00 18.43 -20.12
C ASN A 27 6.42 18.92 -19.92
N SER A 28 6.89 18.95 -18.69
CA SER A 28 8.29 19.09 -18.30
C SER A 28 8.65 17.96 -17.33
N TRP A 29 9.86 17.99 -16.78
CA TRP A 29 10.37 16.99 -15.85
C TRP A 29 11.23 17.65 -14.80
N LEU A 30 11.32 16.98 -13.66
CA LEU A 30 12.17 17.37 -12.55
C LEU A 30 13.12 16.21 -12.29
N GLY A 31 14.36 16.53 -11.95
CA GLY A 31 15.26 15.54 -11.38
C GLY A 31 16.27 14.93 -12.34
N ASN A 32 16.07 14.94 -13.66
CA ASN A 32 17.09 14.50 -14.61
C ASN A 32 17.39 15.59 -15.66
N SER A 33 18.67 15.90 -15.86
CA SER A 33 19.09 16.93 -16.83
C SER A 33 18.77 16.56 -18.28
N ASN A 34 18.64 15.27 -18.61
CA ASN A 34 18.55 14.79 -20.00
C ASN A 34 17.58 13.58 -20.17
N PRO A 35 16.32 13.64 -19.76
CA PRO A 35 15.50 12.43 -19.53
C PRO A 35 14.92 11.76 -20.77
N PHE A 36 15.42 12.08 -21.96
CA PHE A 36 14.95 11.48 -23.20
C PHE A 36 15.44 10.02 -23.31
N PRO A 37 14.74 9.17 -24.08
CA PRO A 37 14.86 7.71 -24.00
C PRO A 37 16.29 7.15 -24.11
N THR A 38 17.21 7.90 -24.73
CA THR A 38 18.57 7.44 -25.02
C THR A 38 19.67 8.18 -24.26
N ASN A 39 19.40 9.33 -23.62
CA ASN A 39 20.46 10.24 -23.15
C ASN A 39 20.33 10.64 -21.66
N PHE A 40 19.66 9.83 -20.84
CA PHE A 40 19.41 10.16 -19.44
C PHE A 40 20.66 10.00 -18.56
N VAL A 41 20.76 10.84 -17.53
CA VAL A 41 21.82 10.76 -16.51
C VAL A 41 21.47 9.60 -15.57
N PRO A 42 22.35 8.62 -15.33
CA PRO A 42 22.10 7.57 -14.35
C PRO A 42 22.17 8.10 -12.90
N GLN A 43 21.41 7.50 -11.99
CA GLN A 43 21.36 7.85 -10.57
C GLN A 43 22.44 7.13 -9.73
N GLY A 44 22.77 7.62 -8.54
CA GLY A 44 23.64 6.93 -7.58
C GLY A 44 25.02 6.46 -8.07
N ILE A 45 25.84 7.33 -8.67
CA ILE A 45 27.22 6.98 -9.06
C ILE A 45 28.04 6.55 -7.83
N GLU A 46 28.63 5.36 -7.92
CA GLU A 46 29.54 4.84 -6.91
C GLU A 46 31.01 4.97 -7.31
N GLY A 47 31.30 5.03 -8.62
CA GLY A 47 32.65 5.23 -9.13
C GLY A 47 32.69 5.68 -10.58
N MET A 48 33.85 6.20 -10.97
CA MET A 48 34.02 6.94 -12.22
C MET A 48 35.48 6.88 -12.68
N CYS A 49 35.69 6.86 -14.00
CA CYS A 49 37.00 7.21 -14.57
C CYS A 49 36.86 8.25 -15.67
N VAL A 50 37.94 8.98 -15.92
CA VAL A 50 38.03 9.97 -17.00
C VAL A 50 39.12 9.56 -17.95
N SER A 51 38.78 9.36 -19.22
CA SER A 51 39.79 9.07 -20.25
C SER A 51 40.53 10.33 -20.67
N LYS A 52 41.70 10.14 -21.30
CA LYS A 52 42.60 11.24 -21.72
C LYS A 52 41.93 12.31 -22.60
N ASP A 53 40.91 11.92 -23.36
CA ASP A 53 40.10 12.79 -24.23
C ASP A 53 38.99 13.56 -23.49
N GLY A 54 38.85 13.38 -22.18
CA GLY A 54 37.84 14.01 -21.35
C GLY A 54 36.47 13.32 -21.34
N THR A 55 36.36 12.09 -21.90
CA THR A 55 35.16 11.26 -21.73
C THR A 55 35.14 10.66 -20.34
N VAL A 56 33.98 10.72 -19.68
CA VAL A 56 33.77 10.20 -18.34
C VAL A 56 32.97 8.91 -18.43
N TYR A 57 33.42 7.86 -17.77
CA TYR A 57 32.68 6.60 -17.64
C TYR A 57 32.29 6.38 -16.20
N THR A 58 31.03 6.08 -15.95
CA THR A 58 30.47 5.98 -14.59
C THR A 58 29.82 4.63 -14.40
N ASN A 59 29.85 4.13 -13.16
CA ASN A 59 29.16 2.92 -12.78
C ASN A 59 28.19 3.20 -11.64
N VAL A 60 27.00 2.66 -11.74
CA VAL A 60 25.96 2.77 -10.72
C VAL A 60 25.45 1.38 -10.35
N PRO A 61 25.22 1.08 -9.06
CA PRO A 61 24.74 -0.24 -8.65
C PRO A 61 23.41 -0.63 -9.29
N TRP A 62 22.50 0.34 -9.43
CA TRP A 62 21.16 0.13 -9.98
C TRP A 62 20.59 1.39 -10.67
N GLU A 63 20.08 1.23 -11.89
CA GLU A 63 19.38 2.27 -12.64
C GLU A 63 18.21 1.67 -13.43
N GLU A 64 16.99 1.99 -13.00
CA GLU A 64 15.73 1.47 -13.57
C GLU A 64 15.56 1.79 -15.06
N GLY A 65 16.11 2.93 -15.52
CA GLY A 65 16.11 3.31 -16.93
C GLY A 65 16.96 2.41 -17.85
N GLY A 66 17.72 1.47 -17.27
CA GLY A 66 18.59 0.51 -17.96
C GLY A 66 20.01 1.02 -18.21
N GLY A 67 20.49 1.98 -17.40
CA GLY A 67 21.69 2.78 -17.68
C GLY A 67 22.85 2.61 -16.70
N ASN A 68 23.05 1.41 -16.15
CA ASN A 68 24.04 1.20 -15.08
C ASN A 68 25.48 1.63 -15.45
N PHE A 69 25.80 1.58 -16.75
CA PHE A 69 27.07 2.05 -17.29
C PHE A 69 26.85 3.39 -18.00
N GLY A 70 27.30 4.50 -17.40
CA GLY A 70 27.17 5.83 -18.00
C GLY A 70 28.40 6.25 -18.78
N GLU A 71 28.20 7.02 -19.84
CA GLU A 71 29.23 7.67 -20.64
C GLU A 71 28.88 9.16 -20.82
N PHE A 72 29.74 10.07 -20.36
CA PHE A 72 29.59 11.51 -20.54
C PHE A 72 30.70 12.04 -21.43
N LYS A 73 30.32 12.65 -22.54
CA LYS A 73 31.26 13.28 -23.47
C LYS A 73 31.80 14.59 -22.87
N PRO A 74 32.94 15.12 -23.37
CA PRO A 74 33.53 16.35 -22.84
C PRO A 74 32.62 17.59 -22.84
N ASN A 75 31.58 17.61 -23.69
CA ASN A 75 30.56 18.65 -23.79
C ASN A 75 29.33 18.42 -22.87
N GLY A 76 29.30 17.32 -22.12
CA GLY A 76 28.22 16.94 -21.22
C GLY A 76 27.09 16.14 -21.86
N ASP A 77 27.23 15.70 -23.12
CA ASP A 77 26.29 14.75 -23.72
C ASP A 77 26.42 13.38 -23.06
N VAL A 78 25.29 12.70 -22.85
CA VAL A 78 25.21 11.45 -22.11
C VAL A 78 24.79 10.30 -23.02
N ASN A 79 25.45 9.17 -22.85
CA ASN A 79 25.15 7.88 -23.43
C ASN A 79 25.26 6.80 -22.33
N HIS A 80 24.80 5.58 -22.61
CA HIS A 80 24.88 4.48 -21.65
C HIS A 80 25.14 3.14 -22.34
N GLY A 81 25.73 2.22 -21.59
CA GLY A 81 25.83 0.83 -22.00
C GLY A 81 24.45 0.17 -22.02
N GLU A 82 24.18 -0.63 -23.04
CA GLU A 82 22.98 -1.45 -23.11
C GLU A 82 23.20 -2.78 -22.38
N ALA A 83 22.09 -3.46 -22.05
CA ALA A 83 22.13 -4.77 -21.42
C ALA A 83 22.90 -4.76 -20.08
N SER A 84 22.83 -3.66 -19.33
CA SER A 84 23.54 -3.49 -18.05
C SER A 84 22.60 -3.57 -16.83
N PHE A 85 21.35 -3.99 -17.03
CA PHE A 85 20.26 -3.95 -16.04
C PHE A 85 19.34 -5.16 -16.25
N GLY A 86 18.72 -5.61 -15.16
CA GLY A 86 17.70 -6.66 -15.13
C GLY A 86 17.63 -7.31 -13.75
N TRP A 87 16.58 -8.09 -13.50
CA TRP A 87 16.50 -8.91 -12.28
C TRP A 87 17.74 -9.82 -12.16
N GLY A 88 18.40 -9.79 -11.00
CA GLY A 88 19.69 -10.43 -10.77
C GLY A 88 20.91 -9.84 -11.52
N LEU A 89 20.78 -8.68 -12.19
CA LEU A 89 21.89 -7.98 -12.85
C LEU A 89 22.03 -6.53 -12.34
N GLY A 90 23.12 -6.27 -11.63
CA GLY A 90 23.48 -4.95 -11.11
C GLY A 90 24.81 -4.43 -11.65
N GLY A 91 24.97 -3.11 -11.59
CA GLY A 91 26.28 -2.49 -11.79
C GLY A 91 27.16 -2.69 -10.57
N GLY A 92 28.22 -1.90 -10.47
CA GLY A 92 29.21 -2.06 -9.41
C GLY A 92 29.74 -0.74 -8.91
N SER A 93 30.85 -0.83 -8.17
CA SER A 93 31.46 0.27 -7.43
C SER A 93 32.35 1.18 -8.26
N ASP A 94 32.82 0.76 -9.44
CA ASP A 94 33.89 1.48 -10.15
C ASP A 94 33.95 1.18 -11.65
N ALA A 95 34.64 2.04 -12.40
CA ALA A 95 34.90 1.94 -13.84
C ALA A 95 36.37 2.29 -14.17
N ALA A 96 36.94 1.68 -15.21
CA ALA A 96 38.26 2.02 -15.74
C ALA A 96 38.25 2.01 -17.28
N SER A 97 39.20 2.67 -17.92
CA SER A 97 39.33 2.64 -19.38
C SER A 97 40.78 2.67 -19.85
N ASN A 98 41.02 2.15 -21.05
CA ASN A 98 42.26 2.36 -21.80
C ASN A 98 41.95 2.93 -23.19
N SER A 99 42.88 2.85 -24.15
CA SER A 99 42.64 3.36 -25.51
C SER A 99 41.53 2.63 -26.28
N THR A 100 41.24 1.37 -25.92
CA THR A 100 40.38 0.47 -26.72
C THR A 100 39.09 0.07 -25.99
N TYR A 101 39.16 -0.15 -24.69
CA TYR A 101 38.10 -0.74 -23.89
C TYR A 101 37.73 0.11 -22.68
N VAL A 102 36.50 -0.09 -22.21
CA VAL A 102 36.01 0.36 -20.91
C VAL A 102 35.66 -0.86 -20.08
N TYR A 103 36.00 -0.83 -18.80
CA TYR A 103 35.81 -1.90 -17.83
C TYR A 103 34.90 -1.41 -16.72
N TYR A 104 33.86 -2.17 -16.39
CA TYR A 104 32.90 -1.84 -15.33
C TYR A 104 32.82 -2.97 -14.32
N CYS A 105 32.86 -2.66 -13.03
CA CYS A 105 32.47 -3.60 -12.00
C CYS A 105 30.99 -4.01 -12.17
N VAL A 106 30.65 -5.27 -11.94
CA VAL A 106 29.27 -5.76 -12.02
C VAL A 106 28.96 -6.75 -10.91
N ALA A 107 27.69 -6.81 -10.53
CA ALA A 107 27.15 -7.80 -9.61
C ALA A 107 26.02 -8.58 -10.28
N VAL A 108 26.00 -9.88 -10.02
CA VAL A 108 25.20 -10.82 -10.77
C VAL A 108 24.67 -11.88 -9.82
N ASP A 109 23.35 -11.99 -9.64
CA ASP A 109 22.71 -13.00 -8.80
C ASP A 109 21.57 -13.71 -9.54
N ASN A 110 20.93 -14.68 -8.89
CA ASN A 110 19.97 -15.59 -9.50
C ASN A 110 18.57 -15.50 -8.84
N GLU A 111 18.27 -14.41 -8.14
CA GLU A 111 16.96 -14.14 -7.51
C GLU A 111 16.36 -15.37 -6.81
N GLY A 112 17.07 -15.95 -5.85
CA GLY A 112 16.57 -17.10 -5.09
C GLY A 112 16.47 -18.41 -5.89
N GLY A 113 17.03 -18.49 -7.11
CA GLY A 113 16.90 -19.65 -7.98
C GLY A 113 16.04 -19.43 -9.22
N GLY A 114 15.29 -18.32 -9.28
CA GLY A 114 14.23 -18.11 -10.26
C GLY A 114 14.70 -17.94 -11.69
N LEU A 115 15.95 -17.53 -11.90
CA LEU A 115 16.43 -17.08 -13.22
C LEU A 115 17.22 -18.14 -13.99
N GLN A 116 17.49 -19.32 -13.41
CA GLN A 116 18.30 -20.39 -14.01
C GLN A 116 17.81 -20.89 -15.37
N ASN A 117 16.53 -20.67 -15.70
CA ASN A 117 15.89 -21.16 -16.92
C ASN A 117 15.43 -20.04 -17.88
N GLU A 118 15.82 -18.77 -17.63
CA GLU A 118 15.41 -17.65 -18.48
C GLU A 118 15.99 -17.77 -19.91
N PRO A 119 15.14 -17.78 -20.96
CA PRO A 119 15.59 -17.90 -22.35
C PRO A 119 16.49 -16.75 -22.79
N GLY A 120 17.59 -17.05 -23.49
CA GLY A 120 18.52 -16.04 -24.03
C GLY A 120 19.71 -15.70 -23.11
N TYR A 121 19.79 -16.34 -21.95
CA TYR A 121 20.87 -16.15 -20.98
C TYR A 121 21.75 -17.41 -20.89
N VAL A 122 23.07 -17.23 -20.98
CA VAL A 122 24.00 -18.35 -21.19
C VAL A 122 24.38 -19.05 -19.88
N ARG A 123 24.39 -18.34 -18.74
CA ARG A 123 24.75 -18.92 -17.42
C ARG A 123 24.42 -18.01 -16.23
N TRP A 124 23.69 -18.52 -15.24
CA TRP A 124 23.41 -17.86 -13.94
C TRP A 124 24.24 -18.48 -12.79
N PRO A 125 24.47 -17.78 -11.67
CA PRO A 125 25.06 -18.36 -10.47
C PRO A 125 24.27 -19.58 -9.98
N VAL A 126 24.95 -20.69 -9.73
CA VAL A 126 24.31 -21.92 -9.24
C VAL A 126 24.05 -21.80 -7.74
N GLY A 127 22.78 -21.95 -7.34
CA GLY A 127 22.33 -21.81 -5.95
C GLY A 127 21.48 -20.57 -5.72
N ALA A 128 20.53 -20.66 -4.78
CA ALA A 128 19.55 -19.59 -4.50
C ALA A 128 20.17 -18.33 -3.86
N THR A 129 21.34 -18.46 -3.23
CA THR A 129 22.01 -17.36 -2.50
C THR A 129 23.34 -16.96 -3.13
N THR A 130 23.72 -17.54 -4.27
CA THR A 130 25.02 -17.31 -4.89
C THR A 130 25.01 -16.01 -5.70
N LYS A 131 26.01 -15.16 -5.46
CA LYS A 131 26.25 -13.94 -6.25
C LYS A 131 27.64 -14.00 -6.89
N TRP A 132 27.73 -13.64 -8.17
CA TRP A 132 28.98 -13.40 -8.86
C TRP A 132 29.28 -11.91 -8.89
N LEU A 133 30.54 -11.57 -8.67
CA LEU A 133 31.05 -10.23 -8.86
C LEU A 133 32.07 -10.29 -9.98
N GLY A 134 32.11 -9.29 -10.84
CA GLY A 134 32.95 -9.40 -12.02
C GLY A 134 33.27 -8.08 -12.66
N ILE A 135 33.96 -8.17 -13.79
CA ILE A 135 34.28 -7.04 -14.63
C ILE A 135 33.65 -7.24 -16.00
N SER A 136 32.77 -6.32 -16.40
CA SER A 136 32.26 -6.19 -17.75
C SER A 136 33.24 -5.41 -18.61
N ARG A 137 33.48 -5.88 -19.85
CA ARG A 137 34.31 -5.16 -20.82
C ARG A 137 33.49 -4.70 -22.02
N ARG A 138 33.55 -3.41 -22.33
CA ARG A 138 32.86 -2.74 -23.44
C ARG A 138 33.86 -2.12 -24.41
N LEU A 139 33.46 -1.97 -25.67
CA LEU A 139 34.25 -1.20 -26.63
C LEU A 139 34.19 0.28 -26.28
N LYS A 140 35.34 0.96 -26.29
CA LYS A 140 35.38 2.41 -26.07
C LYS A 140 34.72 3.18 -27.22
N SER A 141 34.79 2.64 -28.44
CA SER A 141 34.14 3.23 -29.62
C SER A 141 32.62 3.22 -29.54
N ASP A 142 32.04 2.28 -28.80
CA ASP A 142 30.60 2.18 -28.54
C ASP A 142 30.36 1.35 -27.27
N VAL A 143 30.06 2.05 -26.15
CA VAL A 143 29.87 1.42 -24.83
C VAL A 143 28.67 0.48 -24.78
N LYS A 144 27.77 0.54 -25.76
CA LYS A 144 26.63 -0.38 -25.88
C LYS A 144 27.08 -1.79 -26.27
N GLN A 145 28.17 -1.89 -27.02
CA GLN A 145 28.73 -3.15 -27.48
C GLN A 145 29.68 -3.72 -26.42
N GLY A 146 29.38 -4.92 -25.90
CA GLY A 146 30.39 -5.66 -25.17
C GLY A 146 31.53 -6.11 -26.07
N ALA A 147 32.69 -6.32 -25.47
CA ALA A 147 33.91 -6.72 -26.15
C ALA A 147 34.32 -8.14 -25.70
N PRO A 148 33.92 -9.20 -26.43
CA PRO A 148 34.15 -10.59 -26.03
C PRO A 148 35.62 -10.96 -25.86
N PHE A 149 35.88 -11.90 -24.95
CA PHE A 149 37.20 -12.49 -24.69
C PHE A 149 37.05 -13.96 -24.28
N GLU A 150 38.13 -14.71 -24.39
CA GLU A 150 38.17 -16.12 -24.04
C GLU A 150 37.86 -16.35 -22.55
N GLY A 151 36.96 -17.29 -22.25
CA GLY A 151 36.53 -17.60 -20.88
C GLY A 151 35.52 -16.62 -20.27
N GLY A 152 35.13 -15.56 -20.98
CA GLY A 152 34.11 -14.63 -20.53
C GLY A 152 32.69 -15.18 -20.63
N ALA A 153 31.85 -14.89 -19.64
CA ALA A 153 30.41 -15.18 -19.69
C ALA A 153 29.65 -14.03 -20.38
N SER A 154 28.61 -14.32 -21.18
CA SER A 154 27.81 -13.30 -21.87
C SER A 154 26.39 -13.23 -21.35
N TRP A 155 25.94 -12.04 -20.94
CA TRP A 155 24.68 -11.86 -20.23
C TRP A 155 24.20 -10.39 -20.07
N PRO A 156 23.06 -9.96 -20.66
CA PRO A 156 22.35 -10.52 -21.81
C PRO A 156 23.27 -10.69 -23.03
N VAL A 157 22.77 -11.27 -24.13
CA VAL A 157 23.52 -11.42 -25.40
C VAL A 157 24.28 -10.13 -25.72
N GLY A 158 25.62 -10.21 -25.73
CA GLY A 158 26.50 -9.11 -26.11
C GLY A 158 27.24 -8.42 -24.97
N THR A 159 26.98 -8.70 -23.69
CA THR A 159 27.92 -8.32 -22.61
C THR A 159 29.01 -9.40 -22.50
N THR A 160 30.21 -9.11 -22.01
CA THR A 160 31.18 -10.18 -21.69
C THR A 160 31.88 -9.87 -20.37
N LEU A 161 31.85 -10.83 -19.45
CA LEU A 161 32.21 -10.66 -18.05
C LEU A 161 33.31 -11.64 -17.62
N VAL A 162 34.28 -11.16 -16.84
CA VAL A 162 35.17 -12.02 -16.03
C VAL A 162 34.46 -12.23 -14.70
N ALA A 163 33.99 -13.44 -14.44
CA ALA A 163 33.39 -13.79 -13.15
C ALA A 163 34.48 -14.04 -12.10
N LEU A 164 34.39 -13.34 -10.97
CA LEU A 164 35.04 -13.71 -9.71
C LEU A 164 33.98 -14.40 -8.86
N GLU A 165 34.03 -15.72 -8.83
CA GLU A 165 33.05 -16.50 -8.07
C GLU A 165 33.22 -16.29 -6.56
N TYR A 166 32.10 -16.02 -5.89
CA TYR A 166 32.03 -16.05 -4.45
C TYR A 166 30.77 -16.76 -3.95
N ASN A 167 30.96 -17.54 -2.89
CA ASN A 167 29.93 -18.30 -2.23
C ASN A 167 30.01 -17.95 -0.73
N SER A 168 29.12 -17.11 -0.23
CA SER A 168 28.88 -17.02 1.21
C SER A 168 27.47 -16.53 1.54
N THR A 169 27.05 -16.89 2.75
CA THR A 169 25.85 -16.44 3.46
C THR A 169 26.14 -15.28 4.44
N VAL A 170 27.34 -14.68 4.41
CA VAL A 170 27.76 -13.61 5.36
C VAL A 170 28.64 -12.57 4.64
N GLU A 171 28.32 -11.28 4.80
CA GLU A 171 28.98 -10.06 4.29
C GLU A 171 29.80 -10.21 2.99
N GLN A 172 29.19 -9.73 1.90
CA GLN A 172 29.67 -9.85 0.53
C GLN A 172 31.06 -9.20 0.33
N PRO A 173 32.05 -9.87 -0.30
CA PRO A 173 33.29 -9.24 -0.74
C PRO A 173 32.98 -8.23 -1.83
N TRP A 174 33.54 -7.02 -1.83
CA TRP A 174 33.26 -6.05 -2.91
C TRP A 174 34.54 -5.85 -3.73
N ILE A 175 34.39 -5.82 -5.06
CA ILE A 175 35.41 -5.13 -5.88
C ILE A 175 35.23 -3.65 -5.52
N GLN A 176 36.24 -2.99 -4.98
CA GLN A 176 36.12 -1.59 -4.50
C GLN A 176 36.92 -0.60 -5.34
N GLY A 177 37.73 -1.08 -6.27
CA GLY A 177 38.51 -0.22 -7.14
C GLY A 177 39.18 -0.98 -8.28
N ILE A 178 39.20 -0.37 -9.46
CA ILE A 178 39.86 -0.89 -10.65
C ILE A 178 40.70 0.19 -11.34
N TYR A 179 41.78 -0.23 -12.00
CA TYR A 179 42.57 0.67 -12.84
C TYR A 179 43.05 -0.08 -14.08
N ALA A 180 42.98 0.56 -15.23
CA ALA A 180 43.44 0.00 -16.50
C ALA A 180 44.52 0.88 -17.12
N ASN A 181 45.58 0.26 -17.61
CA ASN A 181 46.46 0.86 -18.60
C ASN A 181 46.34 0.10 -19.94
N GLU A 182 47.21 0.39 -20.90
CA GLU A 182 47.14 -0.23 -22.25
C GLU A 182 47.40 -1.75 -22.26
N THR A 183 48.03 -2.29 -21.21
CA THR A 183 48.43 -3.71 -21.15
C THR A 183 47.85 -4.47 -19.96
N GLU A 184 47.47 -3.80 -18.87
CA GLU A 184 47.09 -4.44 -17.62
C GLU A 184 45.86 -3.79 -16.97
N LEU A 185 45.00 -4.63 -16.40
CA LEU A 185 43.86 -4.27 -15.57
C LEU A 185 44.11 -4.75 -14.13
N TYR A 186 44.08 -3.83 -13.17
CA TYR A 186 44.25 -4.05 -11.75
C TYR A 186 42.87 -4.05 -11.07
N VAL A 187 42.61 -5.04 -10.22
CA VAL A 187 41.30 -5.25 -9.56
C VAL A 187 41.50 -5.48 -8.07
N GLY A 188 41.06 -4.53 -7.25
CA GLY A 188 41.11 -4.60 -5.79
C GLY A 188 39.93 -5.36 -5.18
N ILE A 189 40.21 -6.38 -4.39
CA ILE A 189 39.21 -7.21 -3.69
C ILE A 189 39.40 -7.04 -2.19
N ASP A 190 38.54 -6.24 -1.57
CA ASP A 190 38.72 -5.67 -0.22
C ASP A 190 38.77 -6.73 0.90
N SER A 191 37.74 -7.55 0.96
CA SER A 191 37.51 -8.72 1.82
C SER A 191 38.61 -9.76 1.79
N ARG A 192 39.37 -9.85 0.69
CA ARG A 192 40.46 -10.82 0.53
C ARG A 192 41.83 -10.19 0.72
N ASN A 193 41.90 -8.87 0.90
CA ASN A 193 43.17 -8.15 1.03
C ASN A 193 44.12 -8.43 -0.17
N ILE A 194 43.60 -8.41 -1.40
CA ILE A 194 44.41 -8.66 -2.61
C ILE A 194 44.08 -7.71 -3.75
N VAL A 195 45.09 -7.44 -4.58
CA VAL A 195 44.90 -6.90 -5.93
C VAL A 195 45.22 -8.01 -6.93
N LYS A 196 44.28 -8.29 -7.83
CA LYS A 196 44.47 -9.18 -8.98
C LYS A 196 44.82 -8.37 -10.22
N VAL A 197 45.69 -8.90 -11.07
CA VAL A 197 46.10 -8.26 -12.32
C VAL A 197 45.80 -9.18 -13.50
N TYR A 198 45.12 -8.61 -14.49
CA TYR A 198 44.77 -9.25 -15.75
C TYR A 198 45.46 -8.54 -16.91
N ASP A 199 45.66 -9.24 -18.02
CA ASP A 199 45.98 -8.60 -19.29
C ASP A 199 44.75 -7.81 -19.77
N ALA A 200 44.92 -6.53 -20.07
CA ALA A 200 43.80 -5.65 -20.41
C ALA A 200 43.10 -6.06 -21.72
N ASN A 201 43.83 -6.65 -22.66
CA ASN A 201 43.35 -6.94 -24.00
C ASN A 201 42.74 -8.34 -24.12
N THR A 202 43.25 -9.31 -23.37
CA THR A 202 42.78 -10.70 -23.40
C THR A 202 41.94 -11.08 -22.19
N MET A 203 41.96 -10.28 -21.12
CA MET A 203 41.39 -10.59 -19.80
C MET A 203 41.99 -11.84 -19.14
N ALA A 204 43.15 -12.33 -19.62
CA ALA A 204 43.85 -13.45 -19.02
C ALA A 204 44.46 -13.04 -17.67
N PHE A 205 44.31 -13.89 -16.64
CA PHE A 205 44.94 -13.66 -15.34
C PHE A 205 46.47 -13.68 -15.47
N LYS A 206 47.14 -12.67 -14.91
CA LYS A 206 48.61 -12.56 -14.91
C LYS A 206 49.22 -12.86 -13.55
N ARG A 207 48.74 -12.16 -12.51
CA ARG A 207 49.31 -12.23 -11.15
C ARG A 207 48.34 -11.69 -10.10
N GLN A 208 48.67 -11.88 -8.83
CA GLN A 208 48.04 -11.21 -7.69
C GLN A 208 49.06 -10.90 -6.60
N PHE A 209 48.78 -9.91 -5.76
CA PHE A 209 49.60 -9.56 -4.60
C PHE A 209 48.74 -9.02 -3.46
N SER A 210 49.27 -9.10 -2.24
CA SER A 210 48.55 -8.72 -1.02
C SER A 210 48.55 -7.21 -0.81
N VAL A 211 47.37 -6.67 -0.51
CA VAL A 211 47.13 -5.26 -0.20
C VAL A 211 46.06 -5.25 0.88
N ALA A 212 46.24 -4.55 2.01
CA ALA A 212 45.22 -4.55 3.06
C ALA A 212 44.01 -3.72 2.63
N ASN A 213 42.82 -4.33 2.65
CA ASN A 213 41.51 -3.77 2.25
C ASN A 213 41.62 -2.79 1.07
N PRO A 214 42.05 -3.26 -0.12
CA PRO A 214 42.26 -2.39 -1.27
C PRO A 214 40.95 -1.78 -1.73
N ARG A 215 40.99 -0.48 -2.01
CA ARG A 215 39.88 0.29 -2.59
C ARG A 215 40.33 0.87 -3.94
N GLN A 216 40.05 2.15 -4.19
CA GLN A 216 40.41 2.83 -5.43
C GLN A 216 41.91 2.71 -5.76
N ILE A 217 42.21 2.60 -7.06
CA ILE A 217 43.54 2.34 -7.59
C ILE A 217 43.88 3.41 -8.63
N GLY A 218 45.07 3.98 -8.56
CA GLY A 218 45.62 4.89 -9.55
C GLY A 218 47.03 4.50 -9.96
N MET A 219 47.57 5.10 -11.02
CA MET A 219 48.94 4.86 -11.47
C MET A 219 49.66 6.18 -11.71
N ASP A 220 50.91 6.26 -11.26
CA ASP A 220 51.76 7.42 -11.48
C ASP A 220 52.55 7.33 -12.79
N SER A 221 53.25 8.41 -13.16
CA SER A 221 54.03 8.49 -14.39
C SER A 221 55.18 7.48 -14.48
N GLN A 222 55.62 6.92 -13.36
CA GLN A 222 56.66 5.87 -13.30
C GLN A 222 56.08 4.47 -13.45
N GLY A 223 54.75 4.35 -13.63
CA GLY A 223 54.03 3.08 -13.72
C GLY A 223 53.77 2.40 -12.38
N ASN A 224 54.11 3.03 -11.25
CA ASN A 224 53.82 2.48 -9.93
C ASN A 224 52.34 2.72 -9.60
N ILE A 225 51.74 1.78 -8.89
CA ILE A 225 50.32 1.87 -8.52
C ILE A 225 50.17 2.49 -7.13
N TRP A 226 49.11 3.25 -6.97
CA TRP A 226 48.66 3.80 -5.70
C TRP A 226 47.35 3.14 -5.35
N VAL A 227 47.19 2.74 -4.09
CA VAL A 227 45.99 2.05 -3.62
C VAL A 227 45.51 2.68 -2.33
N ALA A 228 44.24 3.09 -2.29
CA ALA A 228 43.55 3.48 -1.07
C ALA A 228 43.29 2.24 -0.20
N GLN A 229 43.44 2.36 1.12
CA GLN A 229 43.46 1.23 2.05
C GLN A 229 42.66 1.45 3.33
N GLY A 230 42.13 0.35 3.85
CA GLY A 230 41.44 0.26 5.14
C GLY A 230 39.93 0.42 5.02
N MET A 231 39.17 -0.07 6.01
CA MET A 231 37.71 0.06 6.04
C MET A 231 37.27 1.53 5.97
N ASP A 232 38.00 2.41 6.65
CA ASP A 232 37.73 3.86 6.65
C ASP A 232 38.37 4.60 5.46
N ALA A 233 39.17 3.94 4.60
CA ALA A 233 39.82 4.57 3.45
C ALA A 233 40.64 5.84 3.78
N THR A 234 41.36 5.88 4.91
CA THR A 234 42.11 7.07 5.39
C THR A 234 43.56 7.14 4.92
N LYS A 235 44.03 6.15 4.17
CA LYS A 235 45.42 6.05 3.71
C LYS A 235 45.49 5.65 2.25
N ILE A 236 46.47 6.20 1.53
CA ILE A 236 46.84 5.78 0.17
C ILE A 236 48.32 5.38 0.18
N LYS A 237 48.64 4.19 -0.31
CA LYS A 237 50.03 3.69 -0.35
C LYS A 237 50.45 3.34 -1.77
N ARG A 238 51.76 3.47 -2.01
CA ARG A 238 52.39 3.24 -3.31
C ARG A 238 53.02 1.85 -3.40
N TYR A 239 52.88 1.19 -4.54
CA TYR A 239 53.41 -0.14 -4.81
C TYR A 239 54.04 -0.20 -6.21
N THR A 240 55.03 -1.07 -6.39
CA THR A 240 55.49 -1.45 -7.72
C THR A 240 54.38 -2.19 -8.50
N PRO A 241 54.44 -2.28 -9.84
CA PRO A 241 53.50 -3.06 -10.63
C PRO A 241 53.36 -4.54 -10.21
N THR A 242 54.39 -5.09 -9.57
CA THR A 242 54.44 -6.47 -9.08
C THR A 242 53.99 -6.62 -7.63
N GLY A 243 53.62 -5.53 -6.94
CA GLY A 243 53.05 -5.55 -5.60
C GLY A 243 54.04 -5.31 -4.46
N THR A 244 55.27 -4.87 -4.73
CA THR A 244 56.21 -4.50 -3.66
C THR A 244 55.84 -3.12 -3.10
N LEU A 245 55.63 -3.04 -1.78
CA LEU A 245 55.32 -1.78 -1.10
C LEU A 245 56.50 -0.80 -1.18
N LEU A 246 56.22 0.44 -1.56
CA LEU A 246 57.17 1.55 -1.61
C LEU A 246 56.98 2.46 -0.37
N PRO A 247 58.00 3.25 0.03
CA PRO A 247 57.94 4.05 1.26
C PRO A 247 56.93 5.20 1.21
N GLN A 248 56.50 5.64 0.02
CA GLN A 248 55.56 6.75 -0.11
C GLN A 248 54.16 6.36 0.34
N SER A 249 53.55 7.22 1.18
CA SER A 249 52.18 7.07 1.64
C SER A 249 51.55 8.43 1.93
N ILE A 250 50.23 8.48 1.84
CA ILE A 250 49.39 9.62 2.23
C ILE A 250 48.51 9.16 3.38
N THR A 251 48.43 10.00 4.42
CA THR A 251 47.40 9.90 5.46
C THR A 251 46.52 11.14 5.36
N LEU A 252 45.21 10.92 5.28
CA LEU A 252 44.25 12.02 5.13
C LEU A 252 44.11 12.81 6.44
N PRO A 253 43.71 14.10 6.38
CA PRO A 253 43.32 14.87 7.56
C PRO A 253 42.22 14.16 8.38
N ALA A 254 42.15 14.43 9.68
CA ALA A 254 41.11 13.86 10.53
C ALA A 254 39.70 14.21 10.02
N GLY A 255 38.82 13.21 9.96
CA GLY A 255 37.44 13.36 9.47
C GLY A 255 37.30 13.40 7.95
N SER A 256 38.39 13.14 7.21
CA SER A 256 38.38 12.94 5.75
C SER A 256 38.60 11.48 5.38
N PHE A 257 37.93 11.06 4.30
CA PHE A 257 37.94 9.69 3.81
C PHE A 257 38.01 9.70 2.29
N VAL A 258 38.78 8.78 1.69
CA VAL A 258 38.87 8.67 0.23
C VAL A 258 37.53 8.15 -0.29
N GLY A 259 36.80 8.99 -1.04
CA GLY A 259 35.71 8.54 -1.89
C GLY A 259 36.24 7.95 -3.18
N ASP A 260 37.09 8.72 -3.86
CA ASP A 260 37.84 8.33 -5.05
C ASP A 260 39.10 9.22 -5.17
N PHE A 261 40.08 8.82 -5.98
CA PHE A 261 41.22 9.67 -6.31
C PHE A 261 41.73 9.45 -7.72
N CYS A 262 42.33 10.49 -8.30
CA CYS A 262 43.02 10.39 -9.59
C CYS A 262 44.44 10.94 -9.48
N ILE A 263 45.29 10.53 -10.43
CA ILE A 263 46.64 11.06 -10.61
C ILE A 263 46.67 11.82 -11.92
N ASP A 264 47.00 13.10 -11.86
CA ASP A 264 47.06 13.93 -13.07
C ASP A 264 48.41 13.81 -13.79
N LYS A 265 48.51 14.43 -14.97
CA LYS A 265 49.73 14.42 -15.80
C LYS A 265 50.98 15.03 -15.15
N ASN A 266 50.83 15.73 -14.02
CA ASN A 266 51.91 16.37 -13.28
C ASN A 266 52.29 15.58 -12.01
N ASP A 267 51.83 14.33 -11.87
CA ASP A 267 52.00 13.50 -10.68
C ASP A 267 51.47 14.19 -9.41
N ARG A 268 50.28 14.78 -9.51
CA ARG A 268 49.50 15.19 -8.34
C ARG A 268 48.43 14.15 -8.07
N ILE A 269 48.28 13.77 -6.80
CA ILE A 269 47.13 12.97 -6.35
C ILE A 269 46.03 13.94 -5.93
N LEU A 270 44.87 13.85 -6.58
CA LEU A 270 43.65 14.59 -6.26
C LEU A 270 42.64 13.62 -5.65
N ILE A 271 42.23 13.88 -4.41
CA ILE A 271 41.39 12.98 -3.62
C ILE A 271 40.04 13.63 -3.40
N GLY A 272 38.95 12.99 -3.82
CA GLY A 272 37.60 13.35 -3.43
C GLY A 272 37.31 12.96 -1.98
N ASP A 273 37.00 13.94 -1.13
CA ASP A 273 36.67 13.69 0.27
C ASP A 273 35.17 13.39 0.45
N VAL A 274 34.85 12.21 0.99
CA VAL A 274 33.49 11.83 1.43
C VAL A 274 33.26 12.09 2.93
N GLY A 275 34.28 12.60 3.63
CA GLY A 275 34.19 13.09 5.00
C GLY A 275 33.56 14.49 5.11
N ARG A 276 33.74 15.14 6.27
CA ARG A 276 33.07 16.42 6.59
C ARG A 276 33.54 17.59 5.71
N ARG A 277 34.74 17.53 5.11
CA ARG A 277 35.24 18.67 4.32
C ARG A 277 34.55 18.80 2.98
N GLU A 278 34.17 17.68 2.35
CA GLU A 278 33.52 17.64 1.04
C GLU A 278 34.24 18.51 -0.01
N GLN A 279 35.56 18.35 -0.09
CA GLN A 279 36.45 19.05 -1.03
C GLN A 279 37.38 18.05 -1.69
N VAL A 280 38.01 18.46 -2.79
CA VAL A 280 39.16 17.75 -3.35
C VAL A 280 40.41 18.14 -2.57
N LEU A 281 41.15 17.16 -2.06
CA LEU A 281 42.45 17.33 -1.40
C LEU A 281 43.58 17.06 -2.40
N ILE A 282 44.52 18.01 -2.55
CA ILE A 282 45.56 17.93 -3.59
C ILE A 282 46.94 17.72 -2.94
N TYR A 283 47.56 16.59 -3.30
CA TYR A 283 48.91 16.24 -2.89
C TYR A 283 49.87 16.34 -4.08
N THR A 284 51.03 16.95 -3.86
CA THR A 284 52.13 17.03 -4.85
C THR A 284 53.33 16.22 -4.39
N ASN A 285 54.39 16.17 -5.21
CA ASN A 285 55.66 15.54 -4.85
C ASN A 285 55.50 14.05 -4.50
N ILE A 286 54.47 13.40 -5.06
CA ILE A 286 54.03 12.06 -4.67
C ILE A 286 55.08 10.99 -4.93
N LEU A 287 55.98 11.23 -5.90
CA LEU A 287 57.05 10.30 -6.27
C LEU A 287 58.16 10.21 -5.23
N VAL A 288 58.30 11.22 -4.36
CA VAL A 288 59.38 11.33 -3.36
C VAL A 288 58.82 11.35 -1.95
N ASN A 289 58.12 12.44 -1.59
CA ASN A 289 57.47 12.63 -0.30
C ASN A 289 56.15 13.37 -0.53
N PRO A 290 54.99 12.68 -0.49
CA PRO A 290 53.70 13.31 -0.74
C PRO A 290 53.41 14.48 0.20
N ASP A 291 53.19 15.67 -0.36
CA ASP A 291 52.94 16.91 0.39
C ASP A 291 51.50 17.39 0.15
N PHE A 292 50.72 17.63 1.21
CA PHE A 292 49.38 18.24 1.09
C PHE A 292 49.54 19.74 0.78
N THR A 293 49.15 20.18 -0.41
CA THR A 293 49.46 21.54 -0.89
C THR A 293 48.26 22.47 -0.97
N SER A 294 47.10 21.96 -1.33
CA SER A 294 45.93 22.79 -1.64
C SER A 294 44.63 21.97 -1.66
N THR A 295 43.51 22.67 -1.78
CA THR A 295 42.17 22.08 -1.92
C THR A 295 41.43 22.70 -3.11
N PHE A 296 40.48 21.96 -3.68
CA PHE A 296 39.54 22.47 -4.68
C PHE A 296 38.10 22.20 -4.21
N GLY A 297 37.21 23.19 -4.28
CA GLY A 297 35.90 23.16 -3.64
C GLY A 297 35.81 24.07 -2.40
N ALA A 298 34.60 24.31 -1.89
CA ALA A 298 34.35 25.05 -0.65
C ALA A 298 34.45 24.13 0.58
N LEU A 299 35.05 24.61 1.68
CA LEU A 299 35.19 23.83 2.91
C LEU A 299 33.80 23.56 3.52
N ASN A 300 33.51 22.28 3.79
CA ASN A 300 32.21 21.72 4.17
C ASN A 300 31.21 21.61 3.02
N GLY A 301 31.64 21.71 1.76
CA GLY A 301 30.83 21.39 0.58
C GLY A 301 29.46 22.06 0.57
N ILE A 302 28.41 21.25 0.46
CA ILE A 302 27.00 21.69 0.41
C ILE A 302 26.55 22.37 1.72
N HIS A 303 27.24 22.13 2.83
CA HIS A 303 26.99 22.73 4.14
C HIS A 303 27.72 24.07 4.36
N SER A 304 28.46 24.57 3.36
CA SER A 304 29.15 25.87 3.44
C SER A 304 28.25 27.05 3.07
N GLY A 305 28.54 28.24 3.61
CA GLY A 305 27.74 29.44 3.34
C GLY A 305 26.28 29.27 3.78
N ILE A 306 25.34 29.40 2.83
CA ILE A 306 23.95 28.98 3.06
C ILE A 306 23.89 27.45 2.94
N SER A 307 23.74 26.76 4.06
CA SER A 307 23.66 25.30 4.12
C SER A 307 22.56 24.76 3.22
N GLY A 308 22.86 23.67 2.51
CA GLY A 308 21.95 23.00 1.60
C GLY A 308 21.89 23.62 0.20
N ARG A 309 22.20 24.91 0.04
CA ARG A 309 22.09 25.59 -1.25
C ARG A 309 23.11 25.09 -2.26
N ASN A 310 22.66 24.62 -3.42
CA ASN A 310 23.54 24.23 -4.52
C ASN A 310 24.21 25.47 -5.11
N ALA A 311 25.52 25.39 -5.31
CA ALA A 311 26.31 26.39 -6.02
C ALA A 311 27.58 25.72 -6.58
N PRO A 312 28.25 26.31 -7.58
CA PRO A 312 29.55 25.83 -8.03
C PRO A 312 30.52 25.67 -6.85
N LEU A 313 31.36 24.64 -6.90
CA LEU A 313 32.36 24.27 -5.90
C LEU A 313 31.79 23.80 -4.54
N LYS A 314 30.46 23.70 -4.38
CA LYS A 314 29.82 23.11 -3.20
C LYS A 314 29.49 21.64 -3.46
N PHE A 315 30.44 20.76 -3.16
CA PHE A 315 30.31 19.33 -3.41
C PHE A 315 29.61 18.58 -2.28
N GLN A 316 29.24 17.32 -2.54
CA GLN A 316 28.61 16.42 -1.59
C GLN A 316 29.05 14.99 -1.90
N GLN A 317 29.71 14.31 -0.95
CA GLN A 317 30.22 12.93 -1.14
C GLN A 317 30.90 12.71 -2.50
N ILE A 318 32.11 13.25 -2.68
CA ILE A 318 32.83 13.12 -3.95
C ILE A 318 33.28 11.65 -4.12
N ARG A 319 32.58 10.88 -4.96
CA ARG A 319 32.83 9.45 -5.23
C ARG A 319 33.28 9.16 -6.66
N GLY A 320 33.34 10.18 -7.49
CA GLY A 320 34.07 10.12 -8.75
C GLY A 320 34.98 11.33 -8.89
N ILE A 321 36.22 11.12 -9.28
CA ILE A 321 37.11 12.22 -9.63
C ILE A 321 38.03 11.85 -10.81
N GLY A 322 38.23 12.79 -11.72
CA GLY A 322 39.23 12.62 -12.77
C GLY A 322 39.67 13.94 -13.38
N VAL A 323 40.84 13.93 -14.00
CA VAL A 323 41.42 15.10 -14.68
C VAL A 323 41.81 14.73 -16.09
N ASP A 324 41.35 15.50 -17.08
CA ASP A 324 41.73 15.30 -18.48
C ASP A 324 43.11 15.90 -18.79
N THR A 325 43.59 15.68 -20.02
CA THR A 325 44.90 16.18 -20.46
C THR A 325 44.94 17.72 -20.61
N LEU A 326 43.79 18.37 -20.72
CA LEU A 326 43.63 19.82 -20.86
C LEU A 326 43.62 20.54 -19.50
N GLY A 327 43.50 19.81 -18.39
CA GLY A 327 43.45 20.37 -17.04
C GLY A 327 42.02 20.68 -16.57
N ASN A 328 41.02 20.04 -17.14
CA ASN A 328 39.66 20.05 -16.60
C ASN A 328 39.52 18.96 -15.55
N ILE A 329 38.85 19.28 -14.46
CA ILE A 329 38.50 18.34 -13.39
C ILE A 329 37.01 17.98 -13.50
N PHE A 330 36.72 16.70 -13.36
CA PHE A 330 35.38 16.13 -13.34
C PHE A 330 35.11 15.61 -11.94
N ILE A 331 33.97 16.00 -11.38
CA ILE A 331 33.55 15.65 -10.01
C ILE A 331 32.23 14.91 -10.09
N GLY A 332 32.21 13.67 -9.64
CA GLY A 332 31.02 12.87 -9.42
C GLY A 332 30.62 12.90 -7.95
N ASN A 333 29.48 13.52 -7.67
CA ASN A 333 28.84 13.57 -6.36
C ASN A 333 27.73 12.53 -6.31
N THR A 334 27.58 11.86 -5.18
CA THR A 334 26.48 10.92 -4.93
C THR A 334 25.68 11.31 -3.71
N GLN A 335 24.37 11.07 -3.76
CA GLN A 335 23.51 11.28 -2.60
C GLN A 335 23.22 9.98 -1.85
N TRP A 336 23.61 8.82 -2.41
CA TRP A 336 23.26 7.46 -1.97
C TRP A 336 23.48 7.21 -0.46
N HIS A 337 24.53 7.80 0.10
CA HIS A 337 24.90 7.65 1.52
C HIS A 337 24.44 8.79 2.43
N THR A 338 23.58 9.67 1.93
CA THR A 338 23.27 10.95 2.61
C THR A 338 21.77 11.20 2.76
N GLY A 339 20.96 10.17 2.48
CA GLY A 339 19.50 10.21 2.52
C GLY A 339 18.84 10.38 1.15
N GLY A 340 19.56 10.86 0.14
CA GLY A 340 19.12 10.82 -1.26
C GLY A 340 19.69 9.61 -2.02
N GLN A 341 19.41 9.53 -3.31
CA GLN A 341 20.04 8.57 -4.23
C GLN A 341 20.35 9.18 -5.61
N GLY A 342 20.32 10.51 -5.70
CA GLY A 342 20.70 11.24 -6.89
C GLY A 342 22.21 11.24 -7.18
N THR A 343 22.53 11.69 -8.38
CA THR A 343 23.86 11.89 -8.94
C THR A 343 24.02 13.34 -9.37
N MET A 344 25.22 13.88 -9.21
CA MET A 344 25.61 15.13 -9.85
C MET A 344 27.05 15.04 -10.38
N ILE A 345 27.19 15.17 -11.71
CA ILE A 345 28.50 15.26 -12.36
C ILE A 345 28.74 16.69 -12.81
N GLU A 346 29.92 17.20 -12.50
CA GLU A 346 30.30 18.57 -12.80
C GLU A 346 31.68 18.60 -13.44
N LYS A 347 31.83 19.44 -14.47
CA LYS A 347 33.12 19.73 -15.11
C LYS A 347 33.54 21.15 -14.77
N TYR A 348 34.79 21.29 -14.32
CA TYR A 348 35.40 22.57 -14.04
C TYR A 348 36.76 22.69 -14.73
N ASN A 349 37.14 23.92 -15.04
CA ASN A 349 38.55 24.22 -15.25
C ASN A 349 39.28 24.19 -13.89
N LEU A 350 40.24 23.27 -13.71
CA LEU A 350 40.88 23.03 -12.41
C LEU A 350 41.65 24.25 -11.88
N THR A 351 42.19 25.09 -12.78
CA THR A 351 42.99 26.26 -12.40
C THR A 351 42.13 27.46 -12.01
N THR A 352 41.06 27.73 -12.77
CA THR A 352 40.22 28.91 -12.56
C THR A 352 39.03 28.66 -11.64
N GLY A 353 38.61 27.40 -11.46
CA GLY A 353 37.42 27.04 -10.70
C GLY A 353 36.10 27.36 -11.42
N VAL A 354 36.14 27.78 -12.68
CA VAL A 354 34.94 28.04 -13.49
C VAL A 354 34.30 26.70 -13.87
N MET A 355 33.01 26.55 -13.54
CA MET A 355 32.18 25.43 -13.99
C MET A 355 31.86 25.58 -15.48
N GLU A 356 32.09 24.53 -16.26
CA GLU A 356 31.74 24.51 -17.68
C GLU A 356 30.35 23.91 -17.90
N TRP A 357 30.06 22.77 -17.25
CA TRP A 357 28.75 22.16 -17.28
C TRP A 357 28.48 21.29 -16.04
N LYS A 358 27.20 21.04 -15.80
CA LYS A 358 26.67 20.16 -14.75
C LYS A 358 25.58 19.27 -15.32
N ARG A 359 25.54 18.02 -14.87
CA ARG A 359 24.48 17.03 -15.11
C ARG A 359 24.04 16.45 -13.78
N HIS A 360 22.74 16.28 -13.60
CA HIS A 360 22.18 15.70 -12.39
C HIS A 360 21.06 14.70 -12.70
N CYS A 361 20.90 13.76 -11.79
CA CYS A 361 19.81 12.79 -11.73
C CYS A 361 19.34 12.69 -10.27
N THR A 362 18.04 12.63 -9.99
CA THR A 362 17.49 12.37 -8.66
C THR A 362 17.09 10.91 -8.54
N MET A 363 16.55 10.54 -7.39
CA MET A 363 16.13 9.17 -7.10
C MET A 363 14.91 8.74 -7.92
N PHE A 364 14.80 7.42 -8.13
CA PHE A 364 13.79 6.73 -8.95
C PHE A 364 12.37 6.63 -8.36
N VAL A 365 12.16 6.78 -7.04
CA VAL A 365 10.84 6.49 -6.42
C VAL A 365 10.32 7.57 -5.45
N ASP A 366 10.84 8.80 -5.53
CA ASP A 366 10.33 9.91 -4.71
C ASP A 366 9.22 10.67 -5.43
N ALA A 367 8.07 10.83 -4.76
CA ALA A 367 7.07 11.79 -5.21
C ALA A 367 7.33 13.17 -4.59
N MET A 368 7.27 14.16 -5.46
CA MET A 368 7.51 15.56 -5.14
C MET A 368 6.24 16.24 -4.61
N GLY A 369 6.41 17.16 -3.65
CA GLY A 369 5.38 18.04 -3.13
C GLY A 369 5.52 19.47 -3.67
N ILE A 370 4.39 20.11 -3.99
CA ILE A 370 4.37 21.49 -4.53
C ILE A 370 4.17 22.49 -3.37
N ASP A 371 5.00 23.53 -3.30
CA ASP A 371 4.73 24.67 -2.42
C ASP A 371 3.69 25.61 -3.06
N ASN A 372 2.45 25.50 -2.59
CA ASN A 372 1.32 26.27 -3.10
C ASN A 372 1.49 27.79 -2.91
N GLU A 373 2.20 28.25 -1.87
CA GLU A 373 2.40 29.69 -1.62
C GLU A 373 3.34 30.33 -2.65
N SER A 374 4.24 29.52 -3.22
CA SER A 374 5.16 29.93 -4.27
C SER A 374 4.49 30.07 -5.65
N ASP A 375 3.20 29.75 -5.79
CA ASP A 375 2.50 29.58 -7.08
C ASP A 375 3.10 28.45 -7.96
N GLY A 376 3.58 27.38 -7.31
CA GLY A 376 4.23 26.25 -7.97
C GLY A 376 5.63 26.55 -8.49
N ARG A 377 6.31 27.55 -7.93
CA ARG A 377 7.72 27.84 -8.22
C ARG A 377 8.66 26.97 -7.41
N ASP A 378 8.30 26.57 -6.20
CA ASP A 378 9.11 25.71 -5.35
C ASP A 378 8.49 24.32 -5.28
N VAL A 379 9.29 23.30 -5.60
CA VAL A 379 8.88 21.89 -5.59
C VAL A 379 9.92 21.10 -4.80
N TYR A 380 9.48 20.27 -3.86
CA TYR A 380 10.36 19.55 -2.94
C TYR A 380 10.21 18.05 -3.10
N GLY A 381 11.34 17.35 -3.24
CA GLY A 381 11.43 15.91 -3.05
C GLY A 381 11.68 15.60 -1.58
N LYS A 382 12.05 14.35 -1.29
CA LYS A 382 12.42 13.94 0.08
C LYS A 382 13.60 14.75 0.58
N VAL A 383 14.59 14.94 -0.29
CA VAL A 383 15.86 15.62 0.04
C VAL A 383 16.15 16.78 -0.89
N GLU A 384 15.48 16.84 -2.04
CA GLU A 384 15.71 17.83 -3.09
C GLU A 384 14.74 19.00 -3.00
N HIS A 385 15.20 20.16 -3.44
CA HIS A 385 14.37 21.33 -3.71
C HIS A 385 14.67 21.84 -5.11
N PHE A 386 13.64 21.96 -5.93
CA PHE A 386 13.67 22.55 -7.26
C PHE A 386 12.96 23.89 -7.27
N THR A 387 13.53 24.83 -8.01
CA THR A 387 12.86 26.08 -8.38
C THR A 387 12.44 26.01 -9.83
N VAL A 388 11.23 26.48 -10.15
CA VAL A 388 10.59 26.37 -11.46
C VAL A 388 10.29 27.77 -12.01
N ASP A 389 10.82 28.06 -13.19
CA ASP A 389 10.47 29.23 -14.00
C ASP A 389 9.56 28.82 -15.16
N HIS A 390 8.26 28.98 -14.93
CA HIS A 390 7.21 28.61 -15.88
C HIS A 390 7.26 29.36 -17.23
N SER A 391 8.05 30.43 -17.33
CA SER A 391 8.23 31.18 -18.58
C SER A 391 9.20 30.50 -19.56
N LEU A 392 10.05 29.59 -19.06
CA LEU A 392 11.06 28.91 -19.87
C LEU A 392 10.49 27.67 -20.58
N PRO A 393 11.16 27.18 -21.64
CA PRO A 393 10.78 25.94 -22.31
C PRO A 393 10.83 24.72 -21.38
N PRO A 394 10.00 23.68 -21.61
CA PRO A 394 10.06 22.46 -20.81
C PRO A 394 11.47 21.84 -20.84
N GLY A 395 11.88 21.29 -19.69
CA GLY A 395 13.22 20.73 -19.50
C GLY A 395 14.32 21.76 -19.22
N GLN A 396 14.03 23.05 -19.40
CA GLN A 396 14.90 24.17 -19.05
C GLN A 396 14.26 25.08 -18.00
N ASP A 397 13.03 24.75 -17.59
CA ASP A 397 12.18 25.53 -16.70
C ASP A 397 12.39 25.24 -15.23
N ASN A 398 13.43 24.47 -14.87
CA ASN A 398 13.72 24.17 -13.49
C ASN A 398 15.21 24.10 -13.18
N VAL A 399 15.53 24.39 -11.92
CA VAL A 399 16.88 24.33 -11.38
C VAL A 399 16.86 23.55 -10.07
N TYR A 400 17.79 22.61 -9.94
CA TYR A 400 18.03 21.92 -8.69
C TYR A 400 18.67 22.89 -7.67
N ALA A 401 17.83 23.50 -6.83
CA ALA A 401 18.19 24.63 -5.99
C ALA A 401 18.95 24.22 -4.74
N SER A 402 18.47 23.20 -4.00
CA SER A 402 19.05 22.86 -2.70
C SER A 402 18.91 21.39 -2.31
N TYR A 403 19.88 20.89 -1.53
CA TYR A 403 19.85 19.64 -0.78
C TYR A 403 19.45 19.92 0.67
N THR A 404 18.33 19.36 1.13
CA THR A 404 17.64 19.81 2.36
C THR A 404 18.00 19.01 3.62
N ILE A 405 19.10 18.23 3.58
CA ILE A 405 19.59 17.43 4.71
C ILE A 405 20.96 17.92 5.15
N ASP A 406 21.17 18.01 6.48
CA ASP A 406 22.49 18.11 7.10
C ASP A 406 22.72 16.92 8.03
N ARG A 407 23.35 15.86 7.50
CA ARG A 407 23.61 14.60 8.22
C ARG A 407 24.57 14.73 9.39
N TYR A 408 25.34 15.82 9.44
CA TYR A 408 26.29 16.06 10.52
C TYR A 408 25.64 16.83 11.65
N LYS A 409 24.75 17.76 11.32
CA LYS A 409 23.96 18.49 12.32
C LYS A 409 22.79 17.65 12.85
N TYR A 410 22.15 16.85 11.99
CA TYR A 410 20.97 16.03 12.28
C TYR A 410 21.20 14.56 11.90
N PRO A 411 22.06 13.81 12.63
CA PRO A 411 22.42 12.43 12.28
C PRO A 411 21.27 11.42 12.44
N ALA A 412 20.21 11.80 13.16
CA ALA A 412 19.00 10.99 13.35
C ALA A 412 17.87 11.33 12.36
N ASP A 413 18.11 12.19 11.37
CA ASP A 413 17.09 12.54 10.37
C ASP A 413 16.56 11.26 9.68
N PRO A 414 15.23 11.00 9.72
CA PRO A 414 14.67 9.75 9.22
C PRO A 414 14.92 9.56 7.71
N ARG A 415 15.12 10.64 6.95
CA ARG A 415 15.38 10.58 5.50
C ARG A 415 16.73 9.94 5.17
N LEU A 416 17.65 9.83 6.14
CA LEU A 416 18.91 9.10 5.97
C LEU A 416 18.70 7.58 5.81
N TRP A 417 17.56 7.07 6.27
CA TRP A 417 17.30 5.64 6.38
C TRP A 417 16.04 5.20 5.63
N GLU A 418 15.09 6.11 5.44
CA GLU A 418 13.92 5.90 4.61
C GLU A 418 14.29 6.11 3.14
N GLN A 419 14.36 5.01 2.39
CA GLN A 419 14.84 5.04 1.01
C GLN A 419 13.86 5.74 0.07
N PHE A 420 12.56 5.54 0.19
CA PHE A 420 11.57 6.06 -0.77
C PHE A 420 10.39 6.70 -0.06
N ALA A 421 9.95 7.85 -0.55
CA ALA A 421 8.90 8.58 0.12
C ALA A 421 8.03 9.46 -0.80
N SER A 422 6.84 9.77 -0.27
CA SER A 422 5.95 10.79 -0.82
C SER A 422 6.04 12.04 0.03
N VAL A 423 6.12 13.20 -0.62
CA VAL A 423 6.29 14.50 0.04
C VAL A 423 5.09 15.40 -0.17
N GLN A 424 4.73 16.16 0.87
CA GLN A 424 3.77 17.24 0.81
C GLN A 424 4.39 18.48 1.46
N VAL A 425 4.14 19.66 0.87
CA VAL A 425 4.62 20.93 1.42
C VAL A 425 3.43 21.80 1.78
N LYS A 426 3.43 22.33 3.00
CA LYS A 426 2.34 23.16 3.53
C LYS A 426 2.90 24.37 4.25
N THR A 427 2.23 25.51 4.10
CA THR A 427 2.46 26.69 4.94
C THR A 427 1.34 26.78 5.96
N ILE A 428 1.67 26.63 7.24
CA ILE A 428 0.71 26.63 8.35
C ILE A 428 1.07 27.80 9.26
N LYS A 429 0.13 28.73 9.43
CA LYS A 429 0.29 29.95 10.23
C LYS A 429 1.56 30.74 9.88
N GLY A 430 1.90 30.81 8.59
CA GLY A 430 3.08 31.53 8.10
C GLY A 430 4.41 30.76 8.15
N HIS A 431 4.40 29.50 8.61
CA HIS A 431 5.59 28.66 8.67
C HIS A 431 5.50 27.50 7.66
N LYS A 432 6.58 27.30 6.89
CA LYS A 432 6.69 26.23 5.91
C LYS A 432 7.07 24.91 6.58
N PHE A 433 6.35 23.84 6.23
CA PHE A 433 6.62 22.48 6.64
C PHE A 433 6.72 21.56 5.43
N LEU A 434 7.65 20.62 5.50
CA LEU A 434 7.74 19.48 4.62
C LEU A 434 7.24 18.27 5.39
N ALA A 435 6.26 17.54 4.87
CA ALA A 435 5.74 16.30 5.44
C ALA A 435 6.07 15.15 4.51
N MET A 436 6.48 14.03 5.08
CA MET A 436 6.91 12.83 4.37
C MET A 436 6.11 11.63 4.85
N SER A 437 5.73 10.74 3.92
CA SER A 437 5.26 9.39 4.20
C SER A 437 6.17 8.39 3.49
N SER A 438 6.55 7.29 4.15
CA SER A 438 7.31 6.22 3.48
C SER A 438 6.49 5.58 2.35
N MET A 439 7.18 4.89 1.44
CA MET A 439 6.60 4.20 0.26
C MET A 439 5.32 3.41 0.54
N ASN A 440 5.27 2.75 1.71
CA ASN A 440 4.16 1.89 2.10
C ASN A 440 3.27 2.53 3.16
N GLY A 441 3.48 3.80 3.52
CA GLY A 441 2.65 4.56 4.48
C GLY A 441 2.82 4.20 5.95
N GLY A 442 3.82 3.39 6.31
CA GLY A 442 4.04 2.90 7.67
C GLY A 442 4.81 3.85 8.60
N LEU A 443 5.60 4.78 8.05
CA LEU A 443 6.32 5.82 8.80
C LEU A 443 6.00 7.19 8.20
N GLY A 444 5.76 8.18 9.04
CA GLY A 444 5.64 9.58 8.64
C GLY A 444 6.59 10.49 9.41
N ALA A 445 7.00 11.59 8.77
CA ALA A 445 7.85 12.60 9.39
C ALA A 445 7.46 14.01 8.93
N ILE A 446 7.66 15.00 9.79
CA ILE A 446 7.44 16.41 9.47
C ILE A 446 8.69 17.21 9.84
N PHE A 447 9.06 18.11 8.94
CA PHE A 447 10.24 18.95 9.01
C PHE A 447 9.83 20.41 8.92
N ARG A 448 10.54 21.27 9.65
CA ARG A 448 10.38 22.73 9.62
C ARG A 448 11.61 23.39 9.02
N PHE A 449 11.45 24.60 8.49
CA PHE A 449 12.56 25.40 7.96
C PHE A 449 12.89 26.58 8.90
N LYS A 450 14.18 26.84 9.12
CA LYS A 450 14.70 28.04 9.81
C LYS A 450 15.80 28.70 8.97
N PRO A 451 15.46 29.45 7.91
CA PRO A 451 16.45 29.97 6.96
C PRO A 451 17.58 30.79 7.60
N ASP A 452 17.29 31.54 8.65
CA ASP A 452 18.27 32.38 9.33
C ASP A 452 19.38 31.60 10.06
N THR A 453 19.09 30.38 10.52
CA THR A 453 20.04 29.55 11.29
C THR A 453 20.52 28.30 10.54
N ASP A 454 19.74 27.85 9.56
CA ASP A 454 19.90 26.54 8.93
C ASP A 454 19.89 26.61 7.38
N GLY A 455 19.73 27.79 6.80
CA GLY A 455 19.67 27.95 5.35
C GLY A 455 18.50 27.16 4.76
N ASP A 456 18.79 26.31 3.77
CA ASP A 456 17.77 25.53 3.06
C ASP A 456 17.55 24.14 3.70
N ILE A 457 18.16 23.85 4.85
CA ILE A 457 18.00 22.57 5.55
C ILE A 457 16.60 22.46 6.17
N ALA A 458 15.93 21.34 5.88
CA ALA A 458 14.68 20.96 6.55
C ALA A 458 15.03 20.23 7.84
N ILE A 459 14.59 20.77 8.98
CA ILE A 459 14.95 20.30 10.32
C ILE A 459 13.89 19.30 10.78
N PRO A 460 14.25 18.05 11.12
CA PRO A 460 13.28 17.09 11.63
C PRO A 460 12.68 17.63 12.92
N CYS A 461 11.34 17.64 13.01
CA CYS A 461 10.67 18.09 14.23
C CYS A 461 9.59 17.13 14.73
N ILE A 462 9.05 16.27 13.87
CA ILE A 462 8.11 15.21 14.27
C ILE A 462 8.41 13.95 13.47
N VAL A 463 8.36 12.79 14.12
CA VAL A 463 8.40 11.47 13.48
C VAL A 463 7.37 10.58 14.15
N PHE A 464 6.59 9.85 13.36
CA PHE A 464 5.55 8.96 13.86
C PHE A 464 5.53 7.67 13.08
N GLY A 465 5.20 6.59 13.77
CA GLY A 465 5.18 5.24 13.22
C GLY A 465 4.22 4.37 13.99
N ILE A 466 3.97 3.18 13.45
CA ILE A 466 2.89 2.30 13.92
C ILE A 466 3.42 0.98 14.51
N ASN A 467 4.69 0.68 14.25
CA ASN A 467 5.42 -0.51 14.69
C ASN A 467 6.78 -0.14 15.29
N ILE A 468 7.39 -1.08 16.02
CA ILE A 468 8.78 -0.95 16.46
C ILE A 468 9.67 -0.80 15.24
N ASN A 469 10.55 0.19 15.27
CA ASN A 469 11.61 0.34 14.29
C ASN A 469 12.93 0.56 15.04
N PRO A 470 13.86 -0.41 14.97
CA PRO A 470 15.09 -0.40 15.79
C PRO A 470 16.02 0.80 15.51
N ARG A 471 15.78 1.55 14.42
CA ARG A 471 16.50 2.79 14.13
C ARG A 471 16.09 3.96 15.04
N TYR A 472 14.92 3.89 15.65
CA TYR A 472 14.39 4.91 16.54
C TYR A 472 14.36 4.35 17.98
N PRO A 473 15.26 4.81 18.88
CA PRO A 473 15.62 4.11 20.11
C PRO A 473 14.49 3.93 21.13
N ASN A 474 13.42 4.73 21.02
CA ASN A 474 12.23 4.63 21.87
C ASN A 474 10.95 4.33 21.07
N SER A 475 11.09 3.78 19.86
CA SER A 475 9.93 3.20 19.15
C SER A 475 9.41 1.99 19.91
N ILE A 476 8.11 1.81 19.88
CA ILE A 476 7.39 0.77 20.61
C ILE A 476 6.40 0.10 19.67
N ASN A 477 5.88 -1.06 20.08
CA ASN A 477 4.84 -1.73 19.30
C ASN A 477 3.52 -0.97 19.47
N GLY A 478 2.85 -0.65 18.36
CA GLY A 478 1.71 0.28 18.31
C GLY A 478 2.12 1.73 17.99
N PRO A 479 1.13 2.62 17.77
CA PRO A 479 1.39 3.98 17.32
C PRO A 479 2.21 4.80 18.32
N TRP A 480 3.25 5.45 17.81
CA TRP A 480 4.17 6.29 18.57
C TRP A 480 4.49 7.58 17.82
N MET A 481 4.86 8.62 18.57
CA MET A 481 5.27 9.90 18.01
C MET A 481 6.44 10.48 18.81
N TRP A 482 7.50 10.87 18.12
CA TRP A 482 8.52 11.78 18.61
C TRP A 482 8.20 13.20 18.14
N ARG A 483 8.41 14.18 19.02
CA ARG A 483 8.28 15.61 18.70
C ARG A 483 9.39 16.41 19.36
N ASP A 484 10.17 17.13 18.57
CA ASP A 484 11.23 18.06 18.99
C ASP A 484 10.66 19.14 19.93
N LEU A 485 10.72 18.92 21.25
CA LEU A 485 10.13 19.82 22.25
C LEU A 485 11.03 21.03 22.51
N ASN A 486 12.34 20.82 22.45
CA ASN A 486 13.33 21.84 22.76
C ASN A 486 13.80 22.64 21.52
N GLY A 487 13.40 22.24 20.31
CA GLY A 487 13.71 22.94 19.07
C GLY A 487 15.10 22.65 18.50
N ASN A 488 15.81 21.64 19.01
CA ASN A 488 17.18 21.30 18.61
C ASN A 488 17.24 20.35 17.40
N GLY A 489 16.10 19.75 16.99
CA GLY A 489 16.01 18.79 15.89
C GLY A 489 16.71 17.45 16.15
N GLN A 490 16.98 17.09 17.40
CA GLN A 490 17.59 15.83 17.84
C GLN A 490 16.54 14.95 18.51
N MET A 491 16.61 13.64 18.27
CA MET A 491 15.66 12.69 18.86
C MET A 491 15.98 12.38 20.33
N ASP A 492 15.63 13.30 21.22
CA ASP A 492 15.88 13.15 22.66
C ASP A 492 14.89 12.17 23.32
N ALA A 493 15.37 11.34 24.25
CA ALA A 493 14.56 10.25 24.83
C ALA A 493 13.29 10.71 25.56
N GLY A 494 13.29 11.94 26.10
CA GLY A 494 12.15 12.53 26.81
C GLY A 494 11.04 13.09 25.91
N GLU A 495 11.18 12.98 24.59
CA GLU A 495 10.32 13.63 23.60
C GLU A 495 9.35 12.67 22.89
N TYR A 496 9.29 11.41 23.35
CA TYR A 496 8.44 10.38 22.80
C TYR A 496 7.11 10.30 23.54
N THR A 497 6.02 10.27 22.78
CA THR A 497 4.66 10.04 23.29
C THR A 497 4.16 8.69 22.80
N LYS A 498 3.73 7.84 23.74
CA LYS A 498 3.03 6.58 23.45
C LYS A 498 1.56 6.89 23.16
N GLN A 499 1.04 6.36 22.06
CA GLN A 499 -0.40 6.43 21.79
C GLN A 499 -1.10 5.15 22.29
N VAL A 500 -2.39 5.26 22.64
CA VAL A 500 -3.19 4.12 23.09
C VAL A 500 -3.26 3.08 21.95
N GLN A 501 -3.04 1.81 22.28
CA GLN A 501 -2.86 0.73 21.31
C GLN A 501 -4.17 0.40 20.59
N TYR A 502 -4.14 0.52 19.26
CA TYR A 502 -5.09 -0.11 18.34
C TYR A 502 -4.27 -0.75 17.21
N ASP A 503 -4.68 -1.94 16.77
CA ASP A 503 -4.16 -2.54 15.54
C ASP A 503 -4.70 -1.74 14.36
N ILE A 504 -3.79 -1.02 13.71
CA ILE A 504 -4.01 -0.49 12.37
C ILE A 504 -3.35 -1.46 11.40
N ASP A 505 -4.15 -2.37 10.85
CA ASP A 505 -3.72 -3.24 9.75
C ASP A 505 -3.29 -2.37 8.57
N GLY A 506 -1.99 -2.33 8.30
CA GLY A 506 -1.34 -1.68 7.16
C GLY A 506 -1.55 -0.16 7.10
N GLY A 507 -0.49 0.64 7.26
CA GLY A 507 -0.58 2.08 7.04
C GLY A 507 -0.79 2.38 5.55
N TYR A 508 -2.01 2.45 5.03
CA TYR A 508 -2.25 2.58 3.58
C TYR A 508 -2.08 4.02 3.01
N GLY A 509 -1.46 4.92 3.77
CA GLY A 509 -1.10 6.28 3.33
C GLY A 509 -1.59 7.38 4.27
N ALA A 510 -0.81 8.46 4.38
CA ALA A 510 -1.05 9.59 5.26
C ALA A 510 -1.16 10.91 4.48
N THR A 511 -2.21 11.70 4.67
CA THR A 511 -2.29 13.07 4.10
C THR A 511 -2.26 14.13 5.19
N PHE A 512 -1.70 15.28 4.82
CA PHE A 512 -1.49 16.40 5.69
C PHE A 512 -2.34 17.59 5.22
N ASP A 513 -3.27 18.05 6.06
CA ASP A 513 -4.22 19.08 5.65
C ASP A 513 -3.73 20.52 5.93
N ASP A 514 -4.45 21.53 5.44
CA ASP A 514 -4.06 22.93 5.55
C ASP A 514 -4.09 23.49 7.00
N ASN A 515 -4.65 22.75 7.97
CA ASN A 515 -4.55 23.05 9.41
C ASN A 515 -3.38 22.32 10.08
N GLY A 516 -2.76 21.39 9.36
CA GLY A 516 -1.76 20.48 9.87
C GLY A 516 -2.32 19.24 10.55
N ASP A 517 -3.59 18.89 10.34
CA ASP A 517 -4.06 17.58 10.82
C ASP A 517 -3.46 16.47 9.94
N ILE A 518 -3.17 15.33 10.57
CA ILE A 518 -2.73 14.11 9.88
C ILE A 518 -3.94 13.18 9.72
N TRP A 519 -4.19 12.75 8.49
CA TRP A 519 -5.23 11.79 8.13
C TRP A 519 -4.60 10.53 7.57
N GLN A 520 -4.87 9.37 8.18
CA GLN A 520 -4.34 8.08 7.71
C GLN A 520 -5.48 7.11 7.41
N ALA A 521 -5.35 6.38 6.30
CA ALA A 521 -6.26 5.32 5.93
C ALA A 521 -5.87 4.01 6.65
N GLY A 522 -6.85 3.29 7.20
CA GLY A 522 -6.68 1.98 7.83
C GLY A 522 -7.76 0.99 7.41
N TRP A 523 -7.57 -0.29 7.75
CA TRP A 523 -8.51 -1.35 7.39
C TRP A 523 -9.86 -1.20 8.12
N GLY A 524 -10.82 -0.53 7.45
CA GLY A 524 -12.16 -0.26 7.97
C GLY A 524 -12.29 1.03 8.80
N ASN A 525 -11.25 1.85 8.87
CA ASN A 525 -11.25 3.10 9.64
C ASN A 525 -10.34 4.18 9.03
N ILE A 526 -10.50 5.40 9.55
CA ILE A 526 -9.69 6.57 9.24
C ILE A 526 -9.14 7.09 10.56
N LEU A 527 -7.83 7.22 10.64
CA LEU A 527 -7.14 7.80 11.78
C LEU A 527 -6.99 9.30 11.56
N HIS A 528 -7.46 10.11 12.53
CA HIS A 528 -7.35 11.55 12.50
C HIS A 528 -6.56 12.06 13.70
N THR A 529 -5.34 12.52 13.46
CA THR A 529 -4.49 13.15 14.49
C THR A 529 -4.59 14.66 14.33
N LYS A 530 -5.27 15.32 15.27
CA LYS A 530 -5.56 16.76 15.21
C LYS A 530 -4.35 17.59 15.63
N CYS A 531 -4.01 18.59 14.82
CA CYS A 531 -3.06 19.63 15.20
C CYS A 531 -3.75 20.69 16.08
N LEU A 532 -3.12 21.02 17.20
CA LEU A 532 -3.63 21.97 18.18
C LEU A 532 -3.05 23.38 17.97
N GLY A 533 -2.12 23.54 17.03
CA GLY A 533 -1.47 24.80 16.71
C GLY A 533 0.04 24.65 16.58
N LEU A 534 0.75 25.73 16.88
CA LEU A 534 2.21 25.76 16.93
C LEU A 534 2.65 26.03 18.38
N ASP A 535 3.74 25.43 18.80
CA ASP A 535 4.39 25.79 20.07
C ASP A 535 5.37 26.98 19.91
N ALA A 536 6.09 27.31 20.98
CA ALA A 536 7.04 28.42 21.02
C ALA A 536 8.23 28.27 20.06
N ASN A 537 8.50 27.06 19.57
CA ASN A 537 9.55 26.76 18.60
C ASN A 537 9.04 26.75 17.16
N ASN A 538 7.77 27.12 16.94
CA ASN A 538 7.04 27.01 15.68
C ASN A 538 6.93 25.56 15.18
N ILE A 539 6.80 24.61 16.11
CA ILE A 539 6.59 23.19 15.81
C ILE A 539 5.12 22.84 16.00
N LEU A 540 4.57 22.00 15.12
CA LEU A 540 3.17 21.59 15.18
C LEU A 540 2.88 20.85 16.49
N LEU A 541 1.80 21.24 17.16
CA LEU A 541 1.42 20.72 18.46
C LEU A 541 0.45 19.54 18.31
N TYR A 542 0.90 18.37 18.75
CA TYR A 542 0.06 17.18 18.92
C TYR A 542 0.11 16.75 20.38
N ASN A 543 -1.02 16.27 20.91
CA ASN A 543 -1.13 15.77 22.28
C ASN A 543 -0.99 14.24 22.36
N GLY A 544 -0.52 13.59 21.29
CA GLY A 544 -0.42 12.13 21.21
C GLY A 544 -1.75 11.38 21.18
N SER A 545 -2.87 12.08 20.99
CA SER A 545 -4.19 11.47 20.81
C SER A 545 -4.63 11.53 19.36
N TYR A 546 -5.40 10.53 18.93
CA TYR A 546 -6.05 10.49 17.63
C TYR A 546 -7.53 10.14 17.80
N THR A 547 -8.32 10.44 16.78
CA THR A 547 -9.71 9.98 16.66
C THR A 547 -9.76 8.87 15.61
N LEU A 548 -10.29 7.72 16.00
CA LEU A 548 -10.62 6.65 15.05
C LEU A 548 -12.02 6.88 14.50
N ILE A 549 -12.13 7.08 13.20
CA ILE A 549 -13.40 7.31 12.51
C ILE A 549 -13.71 6.05 11.69
N PRO A 550 -14.82 5.34 11.95
CA PRO A 550 -15.21 4.20 11.12
C PRO A 550 -15.34 4.58 9.65
N ALA A 551 -14.97 3.66 8.75
CA ALA A 551 -15.16 3.86 7.33
C ALA A 551 -16.66 4.06 7.02
N PRO A 552 -17.06 5.19 6.40
CA PRO A 552 -18.45 5.41 6.03
C PRO A 552 -18.86 4.48 4.88
N ALA A 553 -20.14 4.11 4.84
CA ALA A 553 -20.70 3.37 3.71
C ALA A 553 -20.45 4.12 2.39
N PRO A 554 -20.10 3.43 1.29
CA PRO A 554 -20.16 1.98 1.08
C PRO A 554 -18.83 1.23 1.31
N PHE A 555 -17.83 1.85 1.93
CA PHE A 555 -16.50 1.24 2.06
C PHE A 555 -16.48 0.08 3.04
N THR A 556 -15.89 -1.04 2.61
CA THR A 556 -15.50 -2.15 3.48
C THR A 556 -14.06 -2.00 3.95
N ASN A 557 -13.23 -1.30 3.17
CA ASN A 557 -11.91 -0.82 3.58
C ASN A 557 -11.60 0.53 2.91
N VAL A 558 -10.77 1.34 3.58
CA VAL A 558 -10.27 2.61 3.05
C VAL A 558 -8.77 2.47 2.92
N LYS A 559 -8.24 2.77 1.74
CA LYS A 559 -6.80 2.73 1.47
C LYS A 559 -6.23 4.10 1.11
N ARG A 560 -7.03 5.09 0.73
CA ARG A 560 -6.57 6.47 0.49
C ARG A 560 -7.53 7.49 1.09
N VAL A 561 -7.00 8.57 1.61
CA VAL A 561 -7.76 9.62 2.29
C VAL A 561 -7.25 11.00 1.86
N TYR A 562 -8.16 11.92 1.55
CA TYR A 562 -7.85 13.32 1.29
C TYR A 562 -8.95 14.21 1.86
N TYR A 563 -8.57 15.19 2.68
CA TYR A 563 -9.50 16.15 3.29
C TYR A 563 -9.23 17.57 2.79
N ASP A 564 -10.26 18.21 2.22
CA ASP A 564 -10.25 19.62 1.83
C ASP A 564 -10.80 20.46 2.99
N VAL A 565 -9.91 21.18 3.66
CA VAL A 565 -10.23 22.05 4.80
C VAL A 565 -11.18 23.19 4.42
N LYS A 566 -10.98 23.78 3.23
CA LYS A 566 -11.68 25.01 2.82
C LYS A 566 -13.13 24.72 2.46
N LEU A 567 -13.37 23.55 1.88
CA LEU A 567 -14.71 23.12 1.46
C LEU A 567 -15.40 22.20 2.47
N ASP A 568 -14.71 21.79 3.54
CA ASP A 568 -15.16 20.77 4.49
C ASP A 568 -15.62 19.48 3.76
N ARG A 569 -14.71 18.94 2.94
CA ARG A 569 -14.98 17.75 2.11
C ARG A 569 -13.96 16.65 2.35
N MET A 570 -14.47 15.46 2.64
CA MET A 570 -13.66 14.25 2.72
C MET A 570 -13.78 13.46 1.42
N TYR A 571 -12.64 12.96 0.92
CA TYR A 571 -12.57 12.06 -0.21
C TYR A 571 -11.87 10.78 0.24
N LEU A 572 -12.49 9.64 -0.03
CA LEU A 572 -11.98 8.33 0.36
C LEU A 572 -11.84 7.45 -0.88
N GLY A 573 -10.74 6.71 -0.95
CA GLY A 573 -10.47 5.69 -1.95
C GLY A 573 -10.29 4.33 -1.29
N GLY A 574 -10.88 3.27 -1.85
CA GLY A 574 -10.92 1.97 -1.16
C GLY A 574 -11.71 0.90 -1.89
N GLY A 575 -12.01 -0.17 -1.14
CA GLY A 575 -12.90 -1.27 -1.56
C GLY A 575 -14.31 -1.11 -1.00
N THR A 576 -15.29 -1.50 -1.80
CA THR A 576 -16.71 -1.54 -1.43
C THR A 576 -17.25 -2.96 -1.61
N THR A 577 -18.46 -3.25 -1.13
CA THR A 577 -19.10 -4.57 -1.34
C THR A 577 -19.28 -4.90 -2.82
N THR A 578 -19.54 -3.90 -3.66
CA THR A 578 -19.74 -4.06 -5.11
C THR A 578 -18.45 -3.95 -5.91
N GLN A 579 -17.43 -3.27 -5.36
CA GLN A 579 -16.10 -3.10 -5.95
C GLN A 579 -15.02 -3.49 -4.92
N PRO A 580 -14.84 -4.80 -4.64
CA PRO A 580 -13.86 -5.24 -3.65
C PRO A 580 -12.43 -4.88 -4.08
N THR A 581 -11.57 -4.61 -3.10
CA THR A 581 -10.14 -4.39 -3.37
C THR A 581 -9.49 -5.64 -3.92
N ILE A 582 -8.63 -5.45 -4.92
CA ILE A 582 -7.63 -6.44 -5.32
C ILE A 582 -6.54 -6.44 -4.24
N ASP A 583 -6.16 -7.63 -3.76
CA ASP A 583 -5.19 -7.77 -2.67
C ASP A 583 -3.77 -7.45 -3.15
N SER A 584 -3.39 -6.19 -3.00
CA SER A 584 -2.05 -5.65 -3.23
C SER A 584 -1.84 -4.46 -2.29
N TRP A 585 -0.60 -4.28 -1.83
CA TRP A 585 -0.22 -3.16 -0.98
C TRP A 585 -0.26 -1.81 -1.74
N GLN A 586 0.00 -1.82 -3.05
CA GLN A 586 -0.04 -0.63 -3.91
C GLN A 586 -1.46 -0.22 -4.25
N SER A 587 -2.33 -1.19 -4.56
CA SER A 587 -3.70 -0.91 -5.02
C SER A 587 -4.50 -0.14 -3.96
N MET A 588 -5.08 0.99 -4.37
CA MET A 588 -6.07 1.72 -3.58
C MET A 588 -7.42 1.01 -3.56
N GLY A 589 -7.75 0.24 -4.60
CA GLY A 589 -9.13 -0.14 -4.89
C GLY A 589 -9.78 0.78 -5.94
N ARG A 590 -10.98 0.42 -6.40
CA ARG A 590 -11.61 1.01 -7.59
C ARG A 590 -12.66 2.07 -7.28
N ALA A 591 -12.95 2.32 -6.01
CA ALA A 591 -14.01 3.23 -5.60
C ALA A 591 -13.42 4.52 -5.03
N ILE A 592 -13.96 5.68 -5.45
CA ILE A 592 -13.74 6.98 -4.80
C ILE A 592 -15.10 7.61 -4.46
N ASN A 593 -15.30 8.02 -3.20
CA ASN A 593 -16.48 8.78 -2.78
C ASN A 593 -16.11 10.12 -2.13
N ARG A 594 -17.00 11.10 -2.29
CA ARG A 594 -16.95 12.43 -1.67
C ARG A 594 -18.03 12.57 -0.60
N TYR A 595 -17.67 13.19 0.51
CA TYR A 595 -18.54 13.50 1.65
C TYR A 595 -18.42 14.98 1.98
N ASP A 596 -19.48 15.74 1.78
CA ASP A 596 -19.56 17.17 2.06
C ASP A 596 -20.05 17.42 3.49
N ASN A 597 -19.58 18.50 4.13
CA ASN A 597 -19.90 18.88 5.52
C ASN A 597 -19.39 17.86 6.54
N TRP A 598 -18.18 17.34 6.31
CA TRP A 598 -17.61 16.24 7.09
C TRP A 598 -17.38 16.61 8.56
N LYS A 599 -16.75 17.76 8.83
CA LYS A 599 -16.51 18.26 10.20
C LYS A 599 -17.68 19.09 10.72
N SER A 600 -18.30 19.93 9.88
CA SER A 600 -19.33 20.89 10.33
C SER A 600 -20.62 20.24 10.81
N THR A 601 -21.06 19.15 10.18
CA THR A 601 -22.29 18.43 10.57
C THR A 601 -22.05 16.97 10.93
N GLY A 602 -20.81 16.46 10.79
CA GLY A 602 -20.54 15.04 10.96
C GLY A 602 -21.14 14.17 9.86
N ASN A 603 -21.43 14.72 8.67
CA ASN A 603 -22.06 13.95 7.59
C ASN A 603 -21.14 12.81 7.13
N ARG A 604 -21.70 11.59 7.07
CA ARG A 604 -21.03 10.36 6.63
C ARG A 604 -21.74 9.71 5.45
N THR A 605 -22.67 10.42 4.81
CA THR A 605 -23.36 9.97 3.61
C THR A 605 -22.68 10.53 2.36
N ALA A 606 -22.41 9.66 1.39
CA ALA A 606 -21.82 10.04 0.12
C ALA A 606 -22.66 11.14 -0.54
N SER A 607 -22.01 12.24 -0.90
CA SER A 607 -22.66 13.45 -1.42
C SER A 607 -22.84 13.43 -2.95
N VAL A 608 -22.15 12.51 -3.62
CA VAL A 608 -22.31 12.17 -5.04
C VAL A 608 -22.26 10.65 -5.21
N PRO A 609 -22.77 10.11 -6.34
CA PRO A 609 -22.60 8.69 -6.66
C PRO A 609 -21.13 8.25 -6.63
N GLU A 610 -20.89 6.99 -6.32
CA GLU A 610 -19.56 6.38 -6.32
C GLU A 610 -18.86 6.54 -7.67
N LEU A 611 -17.63 7.06 -7.66
CA LEU A 611 -16.76 7.03 -8.83
C LEU A 611 -16.10 5.65 -8.93
N VAL A 612 -16.59 4.84 -9.86
CA VAL A 612 -16.03 3.52 -10.16
C VAL A 612 -14.96 3.63 -11.24
N LEU A 613 -13.73 3.28 -10.89
CA LEU A 613 -12.56 3.36 -11.73
C LEU A 613 -12.37 2.10 -12.58
N PRO A 614 -11.77 2.23 -13.77
CA PRO A 614 -11.39 1.06 -14.58
C PRO A 614 -10.31 0.22 -13.87
N ALA A 615 -10.33 -1.08 -14.08
CA ALA A 615 -9.23 -1.99 -13.74
C ALA A 615 -9.28 -3.18 -14.70
N VAL A 616 -8.11 -3.68 -15.11
CA VAL A 616 -7.97 -4.87 -15.95
C VAL A 616 -7.07 -5.84 -15.18
N THR A 617 -7.52 -7.07 -14.97
CA THR A 617 -6.78 -8.09 -14.19
C THR A 617 -6.45 -9.32 -15.02
N THR A 618 -6.99 -9.46 -16.23
CA THR A 618 -6.97 -10.72 -16.97
C THR A 618 -5.68 -11.00 -17.73
N ASN A 619 -4.78 -10.03 -17.93
CA ASN A 619 -3.45 -10.21 -18.56
C ASN A 619 -2.42 -9.08 -18.27
N GLY A 620 -2.71 -8.17 -17.34
CA GLY A 620 -1.84 -7.02 -17.02
C GLY A 620 -2.21 -6.46 -15.66
N PHE A 621 -1.24 -6.03 -14.87
CA PHE A 621 -1.43 -5.54 -13.51
C PHE A 621 -1.83 -4.04 -13.57
N THR A 622 -3.03 -3.73 -14.08
CA THR A 622 -3.52 -2.36 -14.27
C THR A 622 -4.55 -1.98 -13.20
N VAL A 623 -4.12 -1.30 -12.13
CA VAL A 623 -4.97 -0.95 -10.97
C VAL A 623 -4.79 0.50 -10.50
N PRO A 624 -5.85 1.17 -9.98
CA PRO A 624 -5.70 2.48 -9.38
C PRO A 624 -4.77 2.44 -8.15
N ILE A 625 -3.78 3.32 -8.12
CA ILE A 625 -2.79 3.38 -7.03
C ILE A 625 -3.03 4.56 -6.09
N SER A 626 -3.42 5.73 -6.62
CA SER A 626 -3.56 6.95 -5.84
C SER A 626 -4.48 7.97 -6.54
N PHE A 627 -5.00 8.92 -5.76
CA PHE A 627 -5.74 10.07 -6.31
C PHE A 627 -5.34 11.36 -5.61
N ARG A 628 -5.51 12.48 -6.32
CA ARG A 628 -5.42 13.83 -5.75
C ARG A 628 -6.56 14.70 -6.25
N VAL A 629 -7.18 15.44 -5.32
CA VAL A 629 -8.19 16.43 -5.64
C VAL A 629 -7.53 17.80 -5.72
N VAL A 630 -7.74 18.50 -6.83
CA VAL A 630 -7.28 19.87 -7.03
C VAL A 630 -8.45 20.69 -7.53
N LYS A 631 -9.09 21.42 -6.62
CA LYS A 631 -10.26 22.28 -6.87
C LYS A 631 -11.39 21.57 -7.61
N ASP A 632 -11.47 21.72 -8.93
CA ASP A 632 -12.59 21.26 -9.76
C ASP A 632 -12.40 19.83 -10.28
N TYR A 633 -11.20 19.24 -10.12
CA TYR A 633 -10.84 17.95 -10.72
C TYR A 633 -10.25 16.95 -9.72
N ILE A 634 -10.50 15.67 -9.99
CA ILE A 634 -9.89 14.51 -9.36
C ILE A 634 -8.93 13.90 -10.39
N PHE A 635 -7.65 13.84 -10.03
CA PHE A 635 -6.60 13.17 -10.80
C PHE A 635 -6.39 11.78 -10.21
N VAL A 636 -6.34 10.75 -11.06
CA VAL A 636 -6.22 9.35 -10.63
C VAL A 636 -5.09 8.68 -11.40
N GLY A 637 -4.11 8.14 -10.68
CA GLY A 637 -3.00 7.38 -11.24
C GLY A 637 -3.23 5.87 -11.18
N PHE A 638 -2.62 5.17 -12.13
CA PHE A 638 -2.72 3.73 -12.27
C PHE A 638 -1.33 3.11 -12.29
N LEU A 639 -1.13 2.09 -11.46
CA LEU A 639 -0.06 1.12 -11.64
C LEU A 639 -0.41 0.38 -12.94
N GLY A 640 0.12 0.79 -14.08
CA GLY A 640 -0.32 0.33 -15.42
C GLY A 640 0.80 -0.33 -16.21
N GLY A 641 0.45 -1.23 -17.13
CA GLY A 641 1.42 -1.94 -17.97
C GLY A 641 0.84 -2.68 -19.19
N ASP A 642 -0.43 -2.45 -19.53
CA ASP A 642 -1.08 -3.03 -20.71
C ASP A 642 -1.43 -1.97 -21.77
N ASN A 643 -1.99 -2.41 -22.90
CA ASN A 643 -2.33 -1.55 -24.03
C ASN A 643 -3.55 -0.64 -23.80
N THR A 644 -4.26 -0.77 -22.67
CA THR A 644 -5.52 -0.05 -22.40
C THR A 644 -5.34 1.16 -21.49
N ILE A 645 -4.55 1.03 -20.42
CA ILE A 645 -4.09 2.15 -19.60
C ILE A 645 -2.56 2.07 -19.55
N PRO A 646 -1.89 2.78 -20.46
CA PRO A 646 -0.44 2.79 -20.49
C PRO A 646 0.18 3.35 -19.21
N ARG A 647 1.47 3.04 -19.04
CA ARG A 647 2.33 3.60 -18.00
C ARG A 647 2.27 5.13 -17.93
N LEU A 648 2.32 5.65 -16.70
CA LEU A 648 2.33 7.07 -16.36
C LEU A 648 1.12 7.90 -16.82
N GLN A 649 -0.04 7.26 -17.02
CA GLN A 649 -1.27 7.96 -17.35
C GLN A 649 -2.03 8.40 -16.09
N LEU A 650 -2.45 9.66 -16.05
CA LEU A 650 -3.40 10.17 -15.05
C LEU A 650 -4.76 10.43 -15.70
N ASN A 651 -5.80 9.75 -15.20
CA ASN A 651 -7.17 10.06 -15.60
C ASN A 651 -7.71 11.26 -14.82
N ILE A 652 -8.54 12.06 -15.48
CA ILE A 652 -9.10 13.30 -14.94
C ILE A 652 -10.62 13.18 -14.88
N TYR A 653 -11.19 13.42 -13.71
CA TYR A 653 -12.63 13.44 -13.47
C TYR A 653 -13.05 14.78 -12.86
N LYS A 654 -14.28 15.21 -13.09
CA LYS A 654 -14.83 16.40 -12.43
C LYS A 654 -15.25 16.06 -10.99
N VAL A 655 -14.96 16.95 -10.06
CA VAL A 655 -15.40 16.82 -8.66
C VAL A 655 -16.92 16.90 -8.53
N LEU A 656 -17.59 17.68 -9.39
CA LEU A 656 -19.01 17.99 -9.26
C LEU A 656 -19.89 16.75 -9.45
N ASP A 657 -19.64 15.99 -10.51
CA ASP A 657 -20.51 14.94 -11.04
C ASP A 657 -19.76 13.64 -11.41
N ASN A 658 -18.46 13.55 -11.09
CA ASN A 658 -17.59 12.43 -11.43
C ASN A 658 -17.46 12.15 -12.94
N ALA A 659 -17.87 13.09 -13.81
CA ALA A 659 -17.73 12.92 -15.24
C ALA A 659 -16.25 12.88 -15.65
N MET A 660 -15.89 11.89 -16.46
CA MET A 660 -14.54 11.79 -17.02
C MET A 660 -14.28 12.93 -18.01
N VAL A 661 -13.19 13.65 -17.82
CA VAL A 661 -12.73 14.74 -18.68
C VAL A 661 -11.81 14.23 -19.78
N GLY A 662 -10.95 13.28 -19.44
CA GLY A 662 -9.92 12.72 -20.31
C GLY A 662 -8.74 12.23 -19.49
N TYR A 663 -7.56 12.19 -20.08
CA TYR A 663 -6.31 11.86 -19.37
C TYR A 663 -5.14 12.78 -19.76
N ILE A 664 -4.12 12.82 -18.91
CA ILE A 664 -2.80 13.38 -19.22
C ILE A 664 -1.75 12.28 -19.17
N ARG A 665 -0.80 12.33 -20.11
CA ARG A 665 0.31 11.37 -20.23
C ARG A 665 1.44 12.01 -21.03
N VAL A 666 2.68 11.57 -20.78
CA VAL A 666 3.80 11.86 -21.66
C VAL A 666 3.63 11.18 -23.04
N PRO A 667 4.05 11.82 -24.14
CA PRO A 667 3.73 11.38 -25.49
C PRO A 667 4.60 10.25 -26.06
N TRP A 668 5.50 9.63 -25.28
CA TRP A 668 6.52 8.70 -25.78
C TRP A 668 6.42 7.30 -25.16
N GLU A 669 6.92 6.30 -25.90
CA GLU A 669 6.95 4.89 -25.47
C GLU A 669 8.14 4.62 -24.54
N GLY A 670 7.88 4.07 -23.35
CA GLY A 670 8.93 3.69 -22.37
C GLY A 670 8.93 4.48 -21.05
N ALA A 671 7.85 5.20 -20.74
CA ALA A 671 7.66 5.81 -19.42
C ALA A 671 7.58 4.75 -18.29
N GLY A 672 8.09 5.12 -17.13
CA GLY A 672 8.09 4.34 -15.89
C GLY A 672 6.72 4.13 -15.24
N LEU A 673 6.72 3.40 -14.12
CA LEU A 673 5.52 3.15 -13.31
C LEU A 673 5.21 4.31 -12.37
N PHE A 674 4.00 4.31 -11.81
CA PHE A 674 3.75 4.90 -10.50
C PHE A 674 3.96 3.77 -9.48
N ASP A 675 5.01 3.85 -8.67
CA ASP A 675 5.39 2.73 -7.81
C ASP A 675 5.09 2.96 -6.32
N ILE A 676 4.87 4.21 -5.90
CA ILE A 676 4.49 4.54 -4.51
C ILE A 676 3.00 4.85 -4.31
N ILE A 677 2.48 4.59 -3.10
CA ILE A 677 1.05 4.73 -2.77
C ILE A 677 0.51 6.16 -2.88
N GLN A 678 1.38 7.18 -2.80
CA GLN A 678 1.07 8.60 -2.99
C GLN A 678 2.01 9.19 -4.06
N SER A 679 1.88 8.68 -5.27
CA SER A 679 2.78 8.93 -6.40
C SER A 679 2.70 10.32 -7.05
N PHE A 680 1.79 11.21 -6.64
CA PHE A 680 1.73 12.55 -7.22
C PHE A 680 1.09 13.60 -6.32
N ASP A 681 1.44 14.86 -6.58
CA ASP A 681 0.85 16.05 -5.99
C ASP A 681 0.33 17.01 -7.07
N GLY A 682 -0.57 17.91 -6.68
CA GLY A 682 -1.20 18.83 -7.63
C GLY A 682 -1.68 20.14 -7.01
N TYR A 683 -1.59 21.19 -7.82
CA TYR A 683 -1.93 22.56 -7.45
C TYR A 683 -2.56 23.31 -8.64
N GLN A 684 -3.62 24.10 -8.39
CA GLN A 684 -4.08 25.08 -9.37
C GLN A 684 -3.33 26.39 -9.16
N ARG A 685 -2.57 26.80 -10.18
CA ARG A 685 -1.86 28.06 -10.24
C ARG A 685 -2.80 29.26 -10.30
N LYS A 686 -2.30 30.43 -9.90
CA LYS A 686 -3.07 31.69 -9.86
C LYS A 686 -3.63 32.11 -11.23
N ASN A 687 -3.01 31.68 -12.31
CA ASN A 687 -3.48 31.91 -13.69
C ASN A 687 -4.59 30.94 -14.13
N GLY A 688 -4.99 29.99 -13.27
CA GLY A 688 -6.03 28.99 -13.55
C GLY A 688 -5.52 27.66 -14.12
N SER A 689 -4.23 27.56 -14.48
CA SER A 689 -3.66 26.29 -14.96
C SER A 689 -3.40 25.32 -13.81
N TYR A 690 -3.39 24.03 -14.11
CA TYR A 690 -3.16 22.95 -13.15
C TYR A 690 -1.75 22.41 -13.34
N MET A 691 -0.96 22.48 -12.28
CA MET A 691 0.36 21.86 -12.20
C MET A 691 0.24 20.56 -11.41
N ILE A 692 0.62 19.45 -12.04
CA ILE A 692 0.68 18.13 -11.42
C ILE A 692 2.12 17.64 -11.52
N VAL A 693 2.70 17.20 -10.40
CA VAL A 693 4.02 16.58 -10.38
C VAL A 693 3.87 15.14 -9.97
N THR A 694 4.46 14.24 -10.75
CA THR A 694 4.32 12.80 -10.55
C THR A 694 5.68 12.15 -10.40
N GLU A 695 5.77 11.18 -9.50
CA GLU A 695 6.81 10.17 -9.51
C GLU A 695 6.73 9.40 -10.84
N GLU A 696 7.89 9.12 -11.41
CA GLU A 696 8.06 8.32 -12.62
C GLU A 696 9.22 7.38 -12.39
N ASP A 697 8.92 6.11 -12.18
CA ASP A 697 9.89 5.05 -11.95
C ASP A 697 10.62 4.68 -13.26
N GLY A 698 11.52 5.56 -13.67
CA GLY A 698 12.20 5.50 -14.96
C GLY A 698 13.25 6.58 -15.14
N ARG A 699 13.21 7.26 -16.29
CA ARG A 699 14.32 8.11 -16.79
C ARG A 699 14.18 9.58 -16.43
N ASN A 700 12.95 10.08 -16.38
CA ASN A 700 12.64 11.45 -15.97
C ASN A 700 12.76 11.61 -14.46
N LYS A 701 12.53 10.53 -13.70
CA LYS A 701 12.44 10.48 -12.24
C LYS A 701 11.17 11.13 -11.73
N ASN A 702 10.89 12.36 -12.19
CA ASN A 702 9.64 13.04 -11.93
C ASN A 702 9.14 13.77 -13.18
N VAL A 703 7.84 13.69 -13.47
CA VAL A 703 7.21 14.40 -14.58
C VAL A 703 6.32 15.51 -14.06
N MET A 704 6.43 16.69 -14.68
CA MET A 704 5.62 17.86 -14.37
C MET A 704 4.65 18.14 -15.53
N TYR A 705 3.35 18.00 -15.27
CA TYR A 705 2.29 18.36 -16.20
C TYR A 705 1.76 19.75 -15.85
N ASN A 706 1.78 20.68 -16.81
CA ASN A 706 1.09 21.96 -16.69
C ASN A 706 -0.06 21.98 -17.70
N TRP A 707 -1.27 21.76 -17.21
CA TRP A 707 -2.48 21.62 -18.00
C TRP A 707 -3.36 22.86 -17.86
N SER A 708 -3.69 23.48 -18.99
CA SER A 708 -4.68 24.55 -19.03
C SER A 708 -5.96 23.99 -19.63
N PRO A 709 -7.00 23.66 -18.83
CA PRO A 709 -8.24 23.17 -19.38
C PRO A 709 -8.79 24.16 -20.41
N THR A 710 -9.11 23.65 -21.60
CA THR A 710 -9.80 24.43 -22.62
C THR A 710 -11.17 24.78 -22.07
N VAL A 711 -11.31 25.97 -21.50
CA VAL A 711 -12.62 26.57 -21.29
C VAL A 711 -13.20 26.73 -22.70
N PRO A 712 -14.37 26.17 -23.02
CA PRO A 712 -15.03 26.47 -24.28
C PRO A 712 -15.02 28.00 -24.46
N ALA A 713 -14.70 28.48 -25.67
CA ALA A 713 -14.80 29.89 -25.97
C ALA A 713 -16.14 30.38 -25.42
N VAL A 714 -16.10 31.37 -24.53
CA VAL A 714 -17.30 32.04 -24.09
C VAL A 714 -17.84 32.73 -25.33
N GLU A 715 -18.70 32.03 -26.07
CA GLU A 715 -19.77 32.73 -26.74
C GLU A 715 -20.39 33.58 -25.64
N THR A 716 -20.57 34.87 -25.90
CA THR A 716 -21.42 35.76 -25.10
C THR A 716 -22.89 35.32 -25.18
N SER A 717 -23.12 34.02 -25.14
CA SER A 717 -24.34 33.40 -24.69
C SER A 717 -24.66 33.97 -23.32
N ASN A 718 -25.94 34.27 -23.13
CA ASN A 718 -26.44 34.60 -21.81
C ASN A 718 -26.01 33.46 -20.87
N THR A 719 -25.57 33.80 -19.67
CA THR A 719 -25.24 32.87 -18.60
C THR A 719 -26.16 33.18 -17.44
N LEU A 720 -26.75 32.13 -16.88
CA LEU A 720 -27.61 32.22 -15.71
C LEU A 720 -27.45 30.94 -14.92
N ASP A 721 -26.77 31.03 -13.79
CA ASP A 721 -26.49 29.90 -12.94
C ASP A 721 -26.67 30.28 -11.46
N ALA A 722 -26.83 29.25 -10.63
CA ALA A 722 -26.90 29.35 -9.18
C ALA A 722 -26.04 28.25 -8.56
N ASN A 723 -25.34 28.57 -7.46
CA ASN A 723 -24.46 27.63 -6.75
C ASN A 723 -25.15 26.35 -6.24
N THR A 724 -26.49 26.34 -6.19
CA THR A 724 -27.32 25.16 -5.91
C THR A 724 -28.70 25.31 -6.56
N ASN A 725 -29.37 24.21 -6.86
CA ASN A 725 -30.78 24.18 -7.29
C ASN A 725 -31.73 23.81 -6.14
N TYR A 726 -31.18 23.60 -4.94
CA TYR A 726 -31.91 23.13 -3.79
C TYR A 726 -31.47 23.85 -2.52
N LEU A 727 -32.45 24.33 -1.74
CA LEU A 727 -32.23 24.92 -0.43
C LEU A 727 -33.15 24.25 0.60
N GLY A 728 -32.58 23.41 1.46
CA GLY A 728 -33.28 22.78 2.57
C GLY A 728 -33.21 23.63 3.84
N TYR A 729 -34.33 23.76 4.55
CA TYR A 729 -34.47 24.47 5.82
C TYR A 729 -35.08 23.58 6.90
N LEU A 730 -34.64 23.79 8.14
CA LEU A 730 -35.34 23.28 9.31
C LEU A 730 -36.68 24.00 9.50
N ASN A 731 -37.51 23.52 10.41
CA ASN A 731 -38.82 24.10 10.70
C ASN A 731 -38.77 25.51 11.33
N THR A 732 -37.60 26.00 11.73
CA THR A 732 -37.42 27.35 12.30
C THR A 732 -37.22 28.42 11.22
N ALA A 733 -37.42 29.68 11.61
CA ALA A 733 -37.11 30.80 10.72
C ALA A 733 -35.60 30.91 10.50
N ALA A 734 -35.17 31.01 9.24
CA ALA A 734 -33.75 31.02 8.89
C ALA A 734 -33.51 31.69 7.53
N SER A 735 -32.27 32.10 7.28
CA SER A 735 -31.83 32.71 6.02
C SER A 735 -30.67 31.92 5.42
N LYS A 736 -30.70 31.62 4.12
CA LYS A 736 -29.54 31.07 3.39
C LYS A 736 -29.24 31.86 2.12
N PRO A 737 -27.95 32.04 1.76
CA PRO A 737 -27.56 32.70 0.52
C PRO A 737 -27.66 31.77 -0.68
N LEU A 738 -28.17 32.30 -1.80
CA LEU A 738 -28.05 31.73 -3.13
C LEU A 738 -27.14 32.65 -3.96
N ASN A 739 -26.00 32.13 -4.41
CA ASN A 739 -25.08 32.89 -5.25
C ASN A 739 -25.52 32.72 -6.70
N VAL A 740 -26.09 33.78 -7.26
CA VAL A 740 -26.48 33.86 -8.67
C VAL A 740 -25.28 34.37 -9.47
N THR A 741 -24.89 33.62 -10.49
CA THR A 741 -23.86 34.00 -11.45
C THR A 741 -24.54 34.25 -12.79
N SER A 742 -24.45 35.47 -13.32
CA SER A 742 -25.12 35.81 -14.57
C SER A 742 -24.43 36.96 -15.30
N ASN A 743 -24.47 36.94 -16.63
CA ASN A 743 -24.10 38.08 -17.48
C ASN A 743 -25.33 38.81 -18.06
N VAL A 744 -26.55 38.42 -17.67
CA VAL A 744 -27.81 39.08 -18.03
C VAL A 744 -28.53 39.61 -16.79
N SER A 745 -29.56 40.43 -17.03
CA SER A 745 -30.53 40.73 -15.97
C SER A 745 -31.37 39.49 -15.70
N TRP A 746 -31.63 39.22 -14.43
CA TRP A 746 -32.36 38.04 -13.99
C TRP A 746 -33.44 38.38 -12.96
N THR A 747 -34.43 37.49 -12.86
CA THR A 747 -35.57 37.58 -11.94
C THR A 747 -35.83 36.23 -11.29
N ILE A 748 -36.27 36.21 -10.04
CA ILE A 748 -36.72 35.01 -9.33
C ILE A 748 -38.22 35.14 -9.05
N THR A 749 -39.02 34.21 -9.56
CA THR A 749 -40.47 34.18 -9.39
C THR A 749 -40.94 32.87 -8.73
N GLY A 750 -42.13 32.86 -8.13
CA GLY A 750 -42.72 31.66 -7.53
C GLY A 750 -42.46 31.50 -6.02
N ALA A 751 -41.96 32.53 -5.34
CA ALA A 751 -41.81 32.52 -3.89
C ALA A 751 -43.20 32.58 -3.19
N PRO A 752 -43.58 31.59 -2.37
CA PRO A 752 -44.81 31.63 -1.58
C PRO A 752 -44.66 32.56 -0.36
N ALA A 753 -45.77 32.90 0.30
CA ALA A 753 -45.81 33.85 1.41
C ALA A 753 -44.89 33.50 2.61
N TRP A 754 -44.50 32.23 2.78
CA TRP A 754 -43.59 31.79 3.84
C TRP A 754 -42.10 31.91 3.49
N LEU A 755 -41.77 32.28 2.25
CA LEU A 755 -40.42 32.44 1.75
C LEU A 755 -40.24 33.84 1.17
N THR A 756 -39.40 34.66 1.78
CA THR A 756 -39.08 36.01 1.34
C THR A 756 -37.65 36.10 0.83
N LEU A 757 -37.47 36.72 -0.34
CA LEU A 757 -36.16 36.90 -0.96
C LEU A 757 -35.67 38.33 -0.68
N SER A 758 -34.38 38.48 -0.36
CA SER A 758 -33.74 39.81 -0.21
C SER A 758 -33.81 40.67 -1.47
N THR A 759 -33.81 40.04 -2.65
CA THR A 759 -34.19 40.66 -3.93
C THR A 759 -34.80 39.61 -4.85
N THR A 760 -35.76 40.01 -5.66
CA THR A 760 -36.39 39.15 -6.69
C THR A 760 -35.86 39.44 -8.09
N SER A 761 -34.93 40.38 -8.23
CA SER A 761 -34.26 40.66 -9.51
C SER A 761 -32.87 41.23 -9.30
N GLY A 762 -32.03 41.15 -10.33
CA GLY A 762 -30.71 41.72 -10.30
C GLY A 762 -30.03 41.72 -11.67
N THR A 763 -28.85 42.32 -11.71
CA THR A 763 -28.01 42.36 -12.90
C THR A 763 -26.62 41.85 -12.53
N GLY A 764 -26.02 41.01 -13.37
CA GLY A 764 -24.71 40.46 -13.06
C GLY A 764 -24.77 39.41 -11.92
N ASN A 765 -23.63 39.14 -11.31
CA ASN A 765 -23.55 38.25 -10.16
C ASN A 765 -24.13 38.92 -8.91
N ALA A 766 -24.92 38.18 -8.13
CA ALA A 766 -25.40 38.67 -6.84
C ALA A 766 -25.62 37.53 -5.85
N VAL A 767 -25.71 37.89 -4.57
CA VAL A 767 -26.14 36.99 -3.50
C VAL A 767 -27.58 37.30 -3.15
N VAL A 768 -28.47 36.33 -3.33
CA VAL A 768 -29.87 36.43 -2.93
C VAL A 768 -30.06 35.61 -1.66
N ASN A 769 -30.34 36.28 -0.55
CA ASN A 769 -30.75 35.61 0.69
C ASN A 769 -32.21 35.16 0.59
N PHE A 770 -32.44 33.87 0.81
CA PHE A 770 -33.74 33.23 0.91
C PHE A 770 -34.09 33.11 2.39
N ASN A 771 -35.13 33.82 2.85
CA ASN A 771 -35.54 33.85 4.25
C ASN A 771 -36.86 33.10 4.40
N VAL A 772 -36.84 32.01 5.15
CA VAL A 772 -38.05 31.24 5.47
C VAL A 772 -38.62 31.69 6.81
N ALA A 773 -39.95 31.82 6.89
CA ALA A 773 -40.65 31.87 8.17
C ALA A 773 -40.60 30.50 8.86
N ALA A 774 -40.86 30.42 10.17
CA ALA A 774 -41.00 29.12 10.83
C ALA A 774 -42.17 28.32 10.20
N ASN A 775 -42.00 27.01 10.06
CA ASN A 775 -43.04 26.08 9.65
C ASN A 775 -43.60 25.36 10.88
N THR A 776 -44.75 25.82 11.36
CA THR A 776 -45.45 25.24 12.52
C THR A 776 -46.49 24.19 12.13
N ALA A 777 -46.65 23.92 10.83
CA ALA A 777 -47.56 22.88 10.35
C ALA A 777 -46.91 21.48 10.53
N PRO A 778 -47.71 20.40 10.68
CA PRO A 778 -47.21 19.02 10.84
C PRO A 778 -46.81 18.36 9.50
N THR A 779 -46.69 19.13 8.43
CA THR A 779 -46.28 18.66 7.10
C THR A 779 -45.20 19.57 6.51
N SER A 780 -44.20 18.96 5.87
CA SER A 780 -43.15 19.72 5.18
C SER A 780 -43.78 20.53 4.06
N ARG A 781 -43.20 21.70 3.79
CA ARG A 781 -43.62 22.56 2.69
C ARG A 781 -42.50 22.75 1.69
N THR A 782 -42.87 22.77 0.42
CA THR A 782 -41.95 22.93 -0.70
C THR A 782 -42.40 24.10 -1.57
N ALA A 783 -41.44 24.90 -2.02
CA ALA A 783 -41.63 25.91 -3.04
C ALA A 783 -40.72 25.60 -4.23
N THR A 784 -41.24 25.79 -5.43
CA THR A 784 -40.47 25.68 -6.67
C THR A 784 -40.44 27.06 -7.31
N LEU A 785 -39.28 27.69 -7.25
CA LEU A 785 -39.04 29.01 -7.81
C LEU A 785 -38.34 28.89 -9.15
N THR A 786 -38.58 29.86 -10.01
CA THR A 786 -37.93 29.96 -11.31
C THR A 786 -37.02 31.18 -11.32
N LEU A 787 -35.71 30.95 -11.47
CA LEU A 787 -34.71 31.97 -11.77
C LEU A 787 -34.64 32.11 -13.29
N SER A 788 -35.00 33.26 -13.84
CA SER A 788 -35.06 33.52 -15.28
C SER A 788 -34.16 34.68 -15.68
N GLY A 789 -33.56 34.61 -16.87
CA GLY A 789 -32.68 35.66 -17.41
C GLY A 789 -32.55 35.49 -18.92
N GLY A 790 -33.10 36.43 -19.70
CA GLY A 790 -33.25 36.27 -21.14
C GLY A 790 -34.12 35.05 -21.48
N THR A 791 -33.58 34.12 -22.30
CA THR A 791 -34.21 32.84 -22.65
C THR A 791 -33.87 31.69 -21.68
N LEU A 792 -33.06 31.95 -20.66
CA LEU A 792 -32.59 30.94 -19.71
C LEU A 792 -33.49 30.88 -18.48
N SER A 793 -33.69 29.68 -17.95
CA SER A 793 -34.38 29.49 -16.68
C SER A 793 -33.76 28.35 -15.88
N LYS A 794 -33.72 28.50 -14.56
CA LYS A 794 -33.31 27.47 -13.61
C LYS A 794 -34.36 27.32 -12.53
N THR A 795 -34.64 26.06 -12.17
CA THR A 795 -35.57 25.76 -11.09
C THR A 795 -34.82 25.69 -9.77
N ILE A 796 -35.27 26.46 -8.78
CA ILE A 796 -34.79 26.42 -7.41
C ILE A 796 -35.88 25.82 -6.53
N THR A 797 -35.60 24.65 -5.97
CA THR A 797 -36.49 23.98 -5.03
C THR A 797 -36.11 24.37 -3.61
N VAL A 798 -37.04 24.99 -2.88
CA VAL A 798 -36.88 25.32 -1.47
C VAL A 798 -37.76 24.39 -0.67
N PHE A 799 -37.15 23.60 0.20
CA PHE A 799 -37.86 22.66 1.05
C PHE A 799 -37.69 23.07 2.51
N GLN A 800 -38.79 23.08 3.26
CA GLN A 800 -38.76 23.37 4.69
C GLN A 800 -39.50 22.28 5.47
N ASN A 801 -38.80 21.69 6.43
CA ASN A 801 -39.34 20.65 7.30
C ASN A 801 -40.52 21.14 8.16
N PHE A 802 -41.37 20.22 8.60
CA PHE A 802 -42.38 20.48 9.62
C PHE A 802 -41.80 20.51 11.04
N ALA A 803 -42.54 21.12 11.95
CA ALA A 803 -42.27 20.97 13.38
C ALA A 803 -42.72 19.59 13.84
N ASP A 804 -41.75 18.72 14.11
CA ASP A 804 -41.99 17.43 14.71
C ASP A 804 -42.15 17.59 16.22
N VAL A 805 -43.37 17.37 16.70
CA VAL A 805 -43.78 17.55 18.11
C VAL A 805 -44.20 16.25 18.77
N THR A 806 -44.11 15.15 18.03
CA THR A 806 -44.50 13.84 18.52
C THR A 806 -43.27 13.19 19.12
N ALA A 807 -43.35 12.77 20.38
CA ALA A 807 -42.22 12.09 21.01
C ALA A 807 -42.05 10.67 20.43
N PRO A 808 -40.80 10.18 20.30
CA PRO A 808 -40.52 8.84 19.82
C PRO A 808 -41.10 7.76 20.75
N SER A 809 -41.29 6.55 20.23
CA SER A 809 -41.72 5.42 21.05
C SER A 809 -40.68 5.11 22.13
N ASN A 810 -41.12 4.55 23.27
CA ASN A 810 -40.18 4.04 24.28
C ASN A 810 -39.28 2.92 23.68
N ALA A 811 -38.08 2.77 24.23
CA ALA A 811 -37.24 1.61 23.94
C ALA A 811 -37.88 0.35 24.54
N THR A 812 -37.95 -0.74 23.80
CA THR A 812 -38.55 -2.01 24.27
C THR A 812 -37.49 -3.08 24.44
N ALA A 813 -37.82 -4.22 25.04
CA ALA A 813 -36.90 -5.33 25.25
C ALA A 813 -35.58 -4.95 25.98
N LEU A 814 -35.66 -4.08 26.98
CA LEU A 814 -34.49 -3.72 27.78
C LEU A 814 -33.95 -4.96 28.51
N ALA A 815 -32.68 -5.29 28.28
CA ALA A 815 -32.03 -6.43 28.89
C ALA A 815 -30.55 -6.14 29.18
N ALA A 816 -30.07 -6.62 30.32
CA ALA A 816 -28.65 -6.66 30.62
C ALA A 816 -28.07 -7.99 30.15
N THR A 817 -27.01 -7.94 29.36
CA THR A 817 -26.22 -9.09 28.90
C THR A 817 -24.77 -8.92 29.33
N LEU A 818 -23.96 -9.98 29.23
CA LEU A 818 -22.54 -9.97 29.64
C LEU A 818 -22.36 -9.48 31.09
N LEU A 819 -23.28 -9.90 31.96
CA LEU A 819 -23.35 -9.49 33.36
C LEU A 819 -22.23 -10.19 34.15
N THR A 820 -21.30 -9.41 34.68
CA THR A 820 -20.21 -9.82 35.58
C THR A 820 -20.35 -9.09 36.92
N PRO A 821 -19.60 -9.46 37.97
CA PRO A 821 -19.59 -8.70 39.22
C PRO A 821 -19.23 -7.22 39.07
N PHE A 822 -18.55 -6.83 37.98
CA PHE A 822 -18.05 -5.46 37.78
C PHE A 822 -18.56 -4.78 36.50
N SER A 823 -19.39 -5.45 35.69
CA SER A 823 -19.82 -4.92 34.40
C SER A 823 -21.12 -5.54 33.89
N PHE A 824 -21.79 -4.87 32.97
CA PHE A 824 -22.78 -5.46 32.08
C PHE A 824 -22.97 -4.60 30.84
N THR A 825 -23.57 -5.16 29.79
CA THR A 825 -24.03 -4.42 28.61
C THR A 825 -25.54 -4.30 28.65
N LEU A 826 -26.06 -3.08 28.63
CA LEU A 826 -27.49 -2.79 28.52
C LEU A 826 -27.87 -2.76 27.04
N ASN A 827 -28.92 -3.49 26.67
CA ASN A 827 -29.41 -3.60 25.30
C ASN A 827 -30.90 -3.32 25.25
N TRP A 828 -31.40 -2.85 24.12
CA TRP A 828 -32.82 -2.64 23.87
C TRP A 828 -33.14 -2.81 22.38
N ALA A 829 -34.41 -2.97 22.04
CA ALA A 829 -34.87 -2.93 20.67
C ALA A 829 -35.00 -1.48 20.19
N ALA A 830 -34.76 -1.27 18.89
CA ALA A 830 -34.85 0.04 18.27
C ALA A 830 -36.26 0.63 18.43
N SER A 831 -36.33 1.89 18.82
CA SER A 831 -37.56 2.66 18.87
C SER A 831 -37.93 3.20 17.50
N THR A 832 -39.21 3.51 17.33
CA THR A 832 -39.74 4.12 16.12
C THR A 832 -40.27 5.52 16.42
N ASP A 833 -40.31 6.34 15.40
CA ASP A 833 -40.81 7.70 15.45
C ASP A 833 -41.47 8.04 14.10
N ASN A 834 -42.37 9.02 14.06
CA ASN A 834 -43.00 9.48 12.83
C ASN A 834 -42.04 10.19 11.87
N VAL A 835 -40.88 10.65 12.36
CA VAL A 835 -39.83 11.24 11.53
C VAL A 835 -38.56 10.40 11.60
N LEU A 836 -37.87 10.44 12.75
CA LEU A 836 -36.58 9.78 12.91
C LEU A 836 -36.11 9.79 14.38
N VAL A 837 -35.81 8.61 14.92
CA VAL A 837 -35.07 8.48 16.19
C VAL A 837 -33.60 8.81 15.93
N THR A 838 -33.02 9.75 16.69
CA THR A 838 -31.60 10.15 16.55
C THR A 838 -30.70 9.59 17.64
N GLY A 839 -31.27 9.08 18.74
CA GLY A 839 -30.52 8.29 19.71
C GLY A 839 -31.27 7.99 21.00
N TYR A 840 -30.49 7.65 22.03
CA TYR A 840 -30.96 7.20 23.32
C TYR A 840 -30.18 7.90 24.43
N GLN A 841 -30.88 8.46 25.41
CA GLN A 841 -30.32 8.95 26.67
C GLN A 841 -30.42 7.87 27.73
N ILE A 842 -29.28 7.52 28.33
CA ILE A 842 -29.18 6.45 29.33
C ILE A 842 -28.89 7.07 30.67
N PHE A 843 -29.74 6.74 31.64
CA PHE A 843 -29.63 7.17 33.01
C PHE A 843 -29.30 5.96 33.89
N LYS A 844 -28.35 6.15 34.81
CA LYS A 844 -27.99 5.19 35.86
C LYS A 844 -28.30 5.83 37.21
N ASP A 845 -29.16 5.17 37.99
CA ASP A 845 -29.62 5.63 39.31
C ASP A 845 -30.13 7.08 39.30
N GLY A 846 -30.87 7.44 38.24
CA GLY A 846 -31.45 8.76 38.03
C GLY A 846 -30.52 9.81 37.39
N ASN A 847 -29.23 9.52 37.21
CA ASN A 847 -28.27 10.43 36.60
C ASN A 847 -28.04 10.10 35.11
N LEU A 848 -28.07 11.11 34.24
CA LEU A 848 -27.71 10.92 32.82
C LEU A 848 -26.23 10.56 32.71
N VAL A 849 -25.94 9.39 32.16
CA VAL A 849 -24.56 8.85 32.07
C VAL A 849 -24.07 8.70 30.63
N ALA A 850 -24.97 8.59 29.66
CA ALA A 850 -24.60 8.51 28.24
C ALA A 850 -25.70 9.01 27.31
N THR A 851 -25.32 9.44 26.11
CA THR A 851 -26.22 9.61 24.97
C THR A 851 -25.58 8.91 23.77
N THR A 852 -26.30 8.00 23.12
CA THR A 852 -25.76 7.13 22.06
C THR A 852 -26.78 6.88 20.95
N PRO A 853 -26.38 6.82 19.66
CA PRO A 853 -27.26 6.38 18.59
C PRO A 853 -27.45 4.85 18.56
N SER A 854 -26.59 4.10 19.25
CA SER A 854 -26.62 2.65 19.32
C SER A 854 -27.77 2.13 20.18
N ILE A 855 -28.20 0.89 19.94
CA ILE A 855 -29.23 0.21 20.73
C ILE A 855 -28.68 -0.57 21.94
N ASN A 856 -27.44 -0.27 22.32
CA ASN A 856 -26.78 -0.84 23.49
C ASN A 856 -25.74 0.13 24.07
N THR A 857 -25.36 -0.09 25.32
CA THR A 857 -24.23 0.57 25.98
C THR A 857 -23.64 -0.31 27.09
N SER A 858 -22.32 -0.32 27.22
CA SER A 858 -21.62 -1.11 28.26
C SER A 858 -21.29 -0.27 29.49
N PHE A 859 -21.40 -0.89 30.66
CA PHE A 859 -21.03 -0.35 31.96
C PHE A 859 -19.90 -1.18 32.55
N ILE A 860 -18.84 -0.52 33.00
CA ILE A 860 -17.66 -1.14 33.63
C ILE A 860 -17.35 -0.43 34.95
N GLY A 861 -16.58 -1.07 35.84
CA GLY A 861 -16.22 -0.50 37.14
C GLY A 861 -17.38 -0.44 38.13
N LEU A 862 -18.35 -1.34 38.00
CA LEU A 862 -19.48 -1.48 38.91
C LEU A 862 -19.08 -2.23 40.19
N THR A 863 -19.86 -2.06 41.24
CA THR A 863 -19.68 -2.76 42.52
C THR A 863 -20.38 -4.11 42.45
N PRO A 864 -19.75 -5.21 42.89
CA PRO A 864 -20.39 -6.53 43.01
C PRO A 864 -21.62 -6.53 43.91
N ASN A 865 -22.54 -7.48 43.68
CA ASN A 865 -23.77 -7.65 44.45
C ASN A 865 -24.57 -6.34 44.66
N THR A 866 -24.56 -5.45 43.66
CA THR A 866 -25.16 -4.12 43.76
C THR A 866 -26.21 -3.93 42.68
N ALA A 867 -27.40 -3.48 43.08
CA ALA A 867 -28.49 -3.18 42.17
C ALA A 867 -28.35 -1.77 41.57
N TYR A 868 -28.47 -1.66 40.26
CA TYR A 868 -28.43 -0.43 39.48
C TYR A 868 -29.76 -0.25 38.74
N THR A 869 -30.36 0.93 38.84
CA THR A 869 -31.57 1.28 38.09
C THR A 869 -31.19 1.97 36.79
N MET A 870 -31.46 1.31 35.67
CA MET A 870 -31.19 1.81 34.33
C MET A 870 -32.47 2.37 33.70
N LEU A 871 -32.43 3.60 33.20
CA LEU A 871 -33.54 4.21 32.44
C LEU A 871 -33.03 4.63 31.06
N VAL A 872 -33.71 4.18 30.00
CA VAL A 872 -33.41 4.55 28.61
C VAL A 872 -34.56 5.41 28.09
N LYS A 873 -34.26 6.65 27.71
CA LYS A 873 -35.16 7.54 26.97
C LYS A 873 -34.72 7.63 25.53
N THR A 874 -35.67 7.68 24.61
CA THR A 874 -35.41 7.86 23.17
C THR A 874 -35.54 9.32 22.83
N ILE A 875 -34.67 9.80 21.95
CA ILE A 875 -34.68 11.16 21.44
C ILE A 875 -34.79 11.13 19.92
N ASP A 876 -35.66 11.97 19.38
CA ASP A 876 -35.85 12.13 17.94
C ASP A 876 -35.00 13.27 17.36
N ALA A 877 -35.20 13.60 16.08
CA ALA A 877 -34.46 14.67 15.41
C ALA A 877 -34.90 16.09 15.83
N ALA A 878 -36.07 16.24 16.45
CA ALA A 878 -36.58 17.51 16.97
C ALA A 878 -36.28 17.73 18.45
N GLY A 879 -35.69 16.75 19.12
CA GLY A 879 -35.32 16.79 20.53
C GLY A 879 -36.46 16.38 21.47
N ASN A 880 -37.56 15.82 20.96
CA ASN A 880 -38.60 15.29 21.83
C ASN A 880 -38.09 14.00 22.50
N LEU A 881 -38.39 13.86 23.78
CA LEU A 881 -37.99 12.70 24.59
C LEU A 881 -39.18 11.82 24.89
N SER A 882 -39.00 10.51 24.76
CA SER A 882 -40.00 9.55 25.25
C SER A 882 -40.09 9.52 26.78
N ALA A 883 -41.16 8.90 27.28
CA ALA A 883 -41.35 8.67 28.71
C ALA A 883 -40.20 7.83 29.32
N GLY A 884 -39.64 6.92 28.51
CA GLY A 884 -38.50 6.07 28.85
C GLY A 884 -38.90 4.71 29.44
N SER A 885 -37.96 3.77 29.37
CA SER A 885 -38.11 2.40 29.87
C SER A 885 -37.07 2.11 30.96
N THR A 886 -37.49 1.46 32.04
CA THR A 886 -36.64 1.19 33.20
C THR A 886 -36.31 -0.30 33.31
N LEU A 887 -35.06 -0.62 33.67
CA LEU A 887 -34.59 -1.96 34.02
C LEU A 887 -33.77 -1.91 35.30
N LEU A 888 -34.10 -2.76 36.28
CA LEU A 888 -33.27 -2.98 37.46
C LEU A 888 -32.28 -4.11 37.17
N VAL A 889 -30.98 -3.85 37.33
CA VAL A 889 -29.90 -4.82 37.06
C VAL A 889 -29.05 -4.98 38.33
N THR A 890 -28.98 -6.19 38.87
CA THR A 890 -28.10 -6.49 40.01
C THR A 890 -26.84 -7.19 39.52
N THR A 891 -25.66 -6.62 39.79
CA THR A 891 -24.38 -7.28 39.51
C THR A 891 -24.24 -8.53 40.39
N PRO A 892 -23.71 -9.65 39.85
CA PRO A 892 -23.41 -10.85 40.62
C PRO A 892 -22.38 -10.58 41.73
N ASP A 893 -22.34 -11.47 42.73
CA ASP A 893 -21.31 -11.47 43.77
C ASP A 893 -19.97 -12.03 43.23
N VAL A 894 -18.86 -11.72 43.89
CA VAL A 894 -17.52 -12.24 43.54
C VAL A 894 -17.33 -13.62 44.15
N THR A 895 -18.03 -14.63 43.63
CA THR A 895 -17.70 -16.04 43.90
C THR A 895 -16.96 -16.59 42.69
N TYR A 896 -15.65 -16.74 42.80
CA TYR A 896 -14.83 -17.33 41.73
C TYR A 896 -15.26 -18.79 41.51
N PRO A 897 -15.45 -19.25 40.26
CA PRO A 897 -15.56 -20.66 39.99
C PRO A 897 -14.23 -21.34 40.32
N TYR A 898 -14.28 -22.52 40.96
CA TYR A 898 -13.08 -23.29 41.26
C TYR A 898 -12.62 -23.99 39.98
N ILE A 899 -11.46 -23.57 39.45
CA ILE A 899 -10.92 -24.10 38.19
C ILE A 899 -9.81 -25.08 38.51
N THR A 900 -9.94 -26.29 38.01
CA THR A 900 -8.94 -27.35 38.13
C THR A 900 -8.59 -27.91 36.77
N ALA A 901 -7.36 -28.38 36.63
CA ALA A 901 -6.92 -29.13 35.47
C ALA A 901 -6.07 -30.31 35.96
N ARG A 902 -5.75 -31.21 35.04
CA ARG A 902 -4.80 -32.27 35.34
C ARG A 902 -3.43 -31.70 35.72
N GLY A 903 -2.93 -30.75 34.94
CA GLY A 903 -1.64 -30.12 35.11
C GLY A 903 -1.57 -28.81 34.34
N HIS A 904 -0.44 -28.12 34.47
CA HIS A 904 -0.14 -26.97 33.64
C HIS A 904 1.37 -26.76 33.45
N ALA A 905 1.77 -26.10 32.38
CA ALA A 905 3.12 -25.58 32.18
C ALA A 905 3.33 -24.27 32.96
N ASN A 906 4.59 -23.87 33.14
CA ASN A 906 4.99 -22.70 33.96
C ASN A 906 4.19 -21.44 33.60
N ASN A 907 3.61 -20.78 34.61
CA ASN A 907 2.77 -19.58 34.52
C ASN A 907 1.54 -19.67 33.58
N GLU A 908 1.32 -20.77 32.86
CA GLU A 908 0.16 -21.01 31.97
C GLU A 908 -0.95 -21.76 32.73
N THR A 909 -1.39 -21.16 33.83
CA THR A 909 -2.28 -21.81 34.81
C THR A 909 -3.69 -22.02 34.25
N PRO A 910 -4.48 -22.98 34.77
CA PRO A 910 -5.80 -23.28 34.22
C PRO A 910 -6.81 -22.12 34.32
N GLN A 911 -6.55 -21.13 35.20
CA GLN A 911 -7.36 -19.90 35.29
C GLN A 911 -7.33 -19.08 34.00
N ARG A 912 -6.22 -19.14 33.25
CA ARG A 912 -6.03 -18.43 31.98
C ARG A 912 -6.95 -18.91 30.87
N ALA A 913 -7.51 -20.11 30.99
CA ALA A 913 -8.51 -20.59 30.06
C ALA A 913 -9.91 -19.99 30.28
N PHE A 914 -10.12 -19.19 31.35
CA PHE A 914 -11.42 -18.64 31.73
C PHE A 914 -11.30 -17.21 32.29
N ASP A 915 -10.23 -16.48 31.93
CA ASP A 915 -9.98 -15.13 32.44
C ASP A 915 -10.48 -14.03 31.50
N ASN A 916 -11.11 -14.43 30.38
CA ASN A 916 -11.60 -13.56 29.32
C ASN A 916 -10.46 -12.80 28.60
N ILE A 917 -9.25 -13.36 28.60
CA ILE A 917 -8.05 -12.84 27.95
C ILE A 917 -7.52 -13.89 26.95
N ASN A 918 -7.91 -13.75 25.68
CA ASN A 918 -7.59 -14.73 24.62
C ASN A 918 -6.10 -14.81 24.19
N TRP A 919 -5.23 -13.96 24.74
CA TRP A 919 -3.77 -13.98 24.55
C TRP A 919 -3.02 -14.50 25.78
N SER A 920 -3.73 -14.78 26.88
CA SER A 920 -3.23 -15.62 27.96
C SER A 920 -3.47 -17.09 27.57
N SER A 921 -2.73 -18.03 28.17
CA SER A 921 -2.81 -19.44 27.78
C SER A 921 -2.84 -20.37 28.98
N TRP A 922 -3.64 -21.43 28.87
CA TRP A 922 -3.44 -22.66 29.62
C TRP A 922 -2.77 -23.70 28.73
N MET A 923 -1.79 -24.41 29.28
CA MET A 923 -1.00 -25.40 28.57
C MET A 923 -0.75 -26.63 29.43
N ASP A 924 -0.88 -27.82 28.86
CA ASP A 924 -0.48 -29.07 29.50
C ASP A 924 0.23 -30.00 28.49
N TRP A 925 1.35 -30.59 28.88
CA TRP A 925 2.28 -31.27 27.96
C TRP A 925 1.88 -32.67 27.55
N GLU A 926 0.97 -33.32 28.27
CA GLU A 926 0.64 -34.70 27.88
C GLU A 926 -0.41 -34.76 26.76
N SER A 927 -0.37 -35.86 26.02
CA SER A 927 -1.19 -36.15 24.83
C SER A 927 -2.69 -36.36 25.10
N THR A 928 -3.07 -36.60 26.36
CA THR A 928 -4.46 -36.71 26.82
C THR A 928 -4.58 -35.97 28.15
N THR A 929 -5.38 -34.91 28.25
CA THR A 929 -5.50 -34.08 29.48
C THR A 929 -6.96 -33.67 29.76
N TRP A 930 -7.21 -33.05 30.93
CA TRP A 930 -8.52 -32.49 31.27
C TRP A 930 -8.41 -31.11 31.94
N LEU A 931 -9.43 -30.28 31.70
CA LEU A 931 -9.64 -28.95 32.28
C LEU A 931 -11.09 -28.84 32.72
N GLN A 932 -11.32 -28.31 33.92
CA GLN A 932 -12.62 -28.28 34.57
C GLN A 932 -12.90 -26.93 35.25
N ILE A 933 -14.14 -26.50 35.11
CA ILE A 933 -14.70 -25.37 35.86
C ILE A 933 -15.82 -25.87 36.78
N GLN A 934 -15.81 -25.43 38.03
CA GLN A 934 -16.82 -25.74 39.04
C GLN A 934 -17.55 -24.47 39.48
N TYR A 935 -18.87 -24.52 39.41
CA TYR A 935 -19.78 -23.47 39.84
C TYR A 935 -20.39 -23.81 41.21
N ALA A 936 -20.60 -22.77 42.04
CA ALA A 936 -21.23 -22.92 43.36
C ALA A 936 -22.69 -23.40 43.27
N THR A 937 -23.37 -23.07 42.17
CA THR A 937 -24.74 -23.52 41.85
C THR A 937 -24.74 -24.14 40.45
N PRO A 938 -25.47 -25.25 40.20
CA PRO A 938 -25.57 -25.83 38.87
C PRO A 938 -26.09 -24.82 37.82
N VAL A 939 -25.41 -24.74 36.67
CA VAL A 939 -25.75 -23.82 35.57
C VAL A 939 -26.01 -24.62 34.29
N VAL A 940 -26.95 -24.18 33.45
CA VAL A 940 -27.14 -24.72 32.09
C VAL A 940 -26.26 -23.93 31.12
N TYR A 941 -25.42 -24.62 30.36
CA TYR A 941 -24.75 -24.07 29.18
C TYR A 941 -25.04 -24.96 27.97
N ASN A 942 -25.52 -24.36 26.89
CA ASN A 942 -25.82 -25.05 25.64
C ASN A 942 -24.81 -24.76 24.50
N THR A 943 -23.90 -23.80 24.69
CA THR A 943 -22.83 -23.44 23.75
C THR A 943 -21.51 -23.17 24.46
N TYR A 944 -20.40 -23.36 23.75
CA TYR A 944 -19.07 -22.96 24.21
C TYR A 944 -18.18 -22.54 23.02
N SER A 945 -17.18 -21.71 23.27
CA SER A 945 -16.14 -21.37 22.29
C SER A 945 -14.76 -21.69 22.83
N ILE A 946 -13.84 -22.12 21.96
CA ILE A 946 -12.42 -22.35 22.28
C ILE A 946 -11.56 -21.47 21.36
N TYR A 947 -10.66 -20.68 21.96
CA TYR A 947 -9.67 -19.88 21.25
C TYR A 947 -8.34 -20.63 21.12
N CYS A 948 -7.75 -20.63 19.92
CA CYS A 948 -6.35 -21.02 19.76
C CYS A 948 -5.42 -19.88 20.22
N ILE A 949 -4.19 -20.22 20.62
CA ILE A 949 -3.19 -19.24 21.06
C ILE A 949 -2.38 -18.73 19.86
N ASP A 950 -1.91 -17.49 19.93
CA ASP A 950 -0.96 -16.93 18.96
C ASP A 950 0.48 -17.32 19.27
N ASP A 951 0.83 -18.59 19.05
CA ASP A 951 2.20 -19.08 19.16
C ASP A 951 2.74 -19.58 17.80
N ALA A 952 4.06 -19.74 17.63
CA ALA A 952 4.63 -20.19 16.36
C ALA A 952 4.47 -21.71 16.10
N PHE A 953 3.87 -22.47 17.03
CA PHE A 953 3.85 -23.94 17.01
C PHE A 953 2.43 -24.52 17.09
N ARG A 954 1.77 -24.61 15.94
CA ARG A 954 0.40 -25.17 15.72
C ARG A 954 0.20 -26.63 16.15
N GLY A 955 1.24 -27.34 16.61
CA GLY A 955 1.19 -28.77 16.94
C GLY A 955 0.40 -29.10 18.23
N ARG A 956 0.02 -28.08 19.01
CA ARG A 956 -0.55 -28.20 20.37
C ARG A 956 -1.96 -27.63 20.52
N ASP A 957 -2.51 -27.01 19.48
CA ASP A 957 -3.92 -26.58 19.50
C ASP A 957 -4.84 -27.77 19.77
N PRO A 958 -6.00 -27.59 20.44
CA PRO A 958 -6.85 -28.70 20.83
C PRO A 958 -7.45 -29.41 19.60
N LYS A 959 -7.04 -30.65 19.33
CA LYS A 959 -7.50 -31.37 18.12
C LYS A 959 -8.80 -32.15 18.31
N ASN A 960 -8.94 -32.82 19.46
CA ASN A 960 -10.10 -33.63 19.80
C ASN A 960 -10.45 -33.44 21.27
N TRP A 961 -11.74 -33.41 21.60
CA TRP A 961 -12.19 -33.38 22.98
C TRP A 961 -13.61 -33.89 23.21
N VAL A 962 -13.90 -34.23 24.47
CA VAL A 962 -15.26 -34.47 24.98
C VAL A 962 -15.55 -33.48 26.10
N LEU A 963 -16.59 -32.65 25.91
CA LEU A 963 -17.20 -31.84 26.96
C LEU A 963 -18.17 -32.71 27.78
N GLN A 964 -18.07 -32.64 29.10
CA GLN A 964 -18.89 -33.40 30.05
C GLN A 964 -19.46 -32.52 31.16
N GLY A 965 -20.65 -32.89 31.67
CA GLY A 965 -21.30 -32.27 32.82
C GLY A 965 -21.43 -33.22 34.02
N SER A 966 -21.28 -32.71 35.25
CA SER A 966 -21.51 -33.47 36.49
C SER A 966 -22.07 -32.59 37.62
N ASN A 967 -22.86 -33.18 38.52
CA ASN A 967 -23.36 -32.51 39.73
C ASN A 967 -22.71 -32.99 41.04
N ASP A 968 -22.00 -34.12 41.01
CA ASP A 968 -21.32 -34.70 42.16
C ASP A 968 -19.78 -34.69 42.00
N GLY A 969 -19.27 -34.25 40.85
CA GLY A 969 -17.85 -34.23 40.52
C GLY A 969 -17.24 -35.61 40.26
N ILE A 970 -18.05 -36.68 40.29
CA ILE A 970 -17.63 -38.09 40.20
C ILE A 970 -18.22 -38.72 38.93
N ASN A 971 -19.53 -38.59 38.72
CA ASN A 971 -20.26 -39.16 37.60
C ASN A 971 -20.47 -38.10 36.51
N TYR A 972 -19.93 -38.35 35.31
CA TYR A 972 -19.96 -37.39 34.20
C TYR A 972 -20.84 -37.88 33.05
N THR A 973 -21.67 -36.98 32.53
CA THR A 973 -22.45 -37.16 31.31
C THR A 973 -21.76 -36.48 30.14
N ASN A 974 -21.58 -37.15 29.01
CA ASN A 974 -21.03 -36.53 27.80
C ASN A 974 -22.05 -35.58 27.17
N LEU A 975 -21.64 -34.34 26.89
CA LEU A 975 -22.49 -33.29 26.32
C LEU A 975 -22.13 -33.00 24.87
N ASN A 976 -20.84 -33.00 24.51
CA ASN A 976 -20.41 -32.73 23.15
C ASN A 976 -19.04 -33.36 22.86
N THR A 977 -18.86 -33.90 21.65
CA THR A 977 -17.60 -34.51 21.20
C THR A 977 -17.15 -33.84 19.91
N GLN A 978 -15.88 -33.43 19.86
CA GLN A 978 -15.24 -32.85 18.67
C GLN A 978 -14.01 -33.65 18.28
N ASN A 979 -13.82 -33.86 16.98
CA ASN A 979 -12.66 -34.57 16.43
C ASN A 979 -12.04 -33.78 15.27
N ASN A 980 -10.73 -33.95 15.06
CA ASN A 980 -9.93 -33.42 13.94
C ASN A 980 -10.08 -31.91 13.72
N GLN A 981 -10.15 -31.13 14.80
CA GLN A 981 -10.24 -29.67 14.72
C GLN A 981 -8.88 -29.03 14.39
N SER A 982 -8.91 -27.97 13.59
CA SER A 982 -7.75 -27.18 13.19
C SER A 982 -8.09 -25.69 13.06
N TRP A 983 -7.15 -24.79 13.36
CA TRP A 983 -7.31 -23.35 13.19
C TRP A 983 -6.42 -22.86 12.03
N THR A 984 -6.98 -22.03 11.16
CA THR A 984 -6.26 -21.42 10.03
C THR A 984 -5.70 -20.03 10.36
N THR A 985 -6.17 -19.42 11.45
CA THR A 985 -5.88 -18.03 11.85
C THR A 985 -5.56 -18.01 13.35
N GLN A 986 -4.45 -17.38 13.75
CA GLN A 986 -4.04 -17.25 15.16
C GLN A 986 -5.03 -16.42 15.98
N GLY A 987 -5.15 -16.73 17.27
CA GLY A 987 -6.02 -15.99 18.20
C GLY A 987 -7.51 -16.08 17.89
N SER A 988 -7.94 -16.96 16.98
CA SER A 988 -9.34 -17.07 16.56
C SER A 988 -10.12 -18.08 17.40
N ALA A 989 -11.40 -17.80 17.63
CA ALA A 989 -12.32 -18.72 18.28
C ALA A 989 -13.06 -19.62 17.30
N LYS A 990 -13.39 -20.83 17.77
CA LYS A 990 -14.45 -21.63 17.19
C LYS A 990 -15.53 -21.88 18.24
N THR A 991 -16.79 -21.73 17.82
CA THR A 991 -17.97 -21.92 18.67
C THR A 991 -18.64 -23.26 18.34
N TYR A 992 -19.07 -23.95 19.39
CA TYR A 992 -19.65 -25.29 19.34
C TYR A 992 -20.94 -25.35 20.15
N TYR A 993 -21.88 -26.18 19.67
CA TYR A 993 -23.19 -26.36 20.28
C TYR A 993 -23.24 -27.70 21.02
N ALA A 994 -23.43 -27.65 22.34
CA ALA A 994 -23.57 -28.83 23.18
C ALA A 994 -25.03 -29.27 23.36
N ASN A 995 -26.00 -28.41 22.99
CA ASN A 995 -27.45 -28.67 23.08
C ASN A 995 -27.90 -29.16 24.47
N ASN A 996 -27.14 -28.84 25.51
CA ASN A 996 -27.42 -29.27 26.87
C ASN A 996 -28.52 -28.39 27.49
N THR A 997 -29.56 -29.05 28.00
CA THR A 997 -30.68 -28.42 28.71
C THR A 997 -30.63 -28.66 30.22
N THR A 998 -29.64 -29.43 30.70
CA THR A 998 -29.52 -29.85 32.10
C THR A 998 -28.50 -29.00 32.83
N ALA A 999 -28.81 -28.59 34.06
CA ALA A 999 -27.90 -27.77 34.87
C ALA A 999 -26.84 -28.66 35.54
N TYR A 1000 -25.57 -28.28 35.41
CA TYR A 1000 -24.43 -28.96 36.01
C TYR A 1000 -23.58 -28.00 36.83
N SER A 1001 -23.08 -28.46 37.99
CA SER A 1001 -22.13 -27.71 38.82
C SER A 1001 -20.67 -27.89 38.36
N HIS A 1002 -20.37 -28.91 37.56
CA HIS A 1002 -19.05 -29.16 36.98
C HIS A 1002 -19.16 -29.30 35.47
N TYR A 1003 -18.33 -28.55 34.73
CA TYR A 1003 -18.10 -28.76 33.30
C TYR A 1003 -16.63 -29.11 33.06
N ARG A 1004 -16.39 -30.24 32.41
CA ARG A 1004 -15.04 -30.78 32.15
C ARG A 1004 -14.82 -31.04 30.68
N PHE A 1005 -13.71 -30.52 30.15
CA PHE A 1005 -13.17 -30.90 28.85
C PHE A 1005 -12.13 -31.99 29.03
N ASN A 1006 -12.23 -33.06 28.23
CA ASN A 1006 -11.19 -34.08 28.11
C ASN A 1006 -10.59 -34.00 26.71
N PHE A 1007 -9.36 -33.52 26.60
CA PHE A 1007 -8.63 -33.35 25.33
C PHE A 1007 -7.76 -34.57 25.04
N PHE A 1008 -7.63 -34.97 23.77
CA PHE A 1008 -6.81 -36.12 23.36
C PHE A 1008 -6.30 -36.05 21.91
N GLY A 1009 -5.26 -36.84 21.62
CA GLY A 1009 -4.74 -37.04 20.25
C GLY A 1009 -3.75 -35.97 19.76
N GLY A 1010 -3.20 -35.15 20.67
CA GLY A 1010 -2.17 -34.13 20.40
C GLY A 1010 -0.79 -34.46 21.01
N SER A 1011 0.19 -33.57 20.81
CA SER A 1011 1.54 -33.64 21.43
C SER A 1011 1.63 -32.88 22.77
N GLY A 1012 0.46 -32.50 23.30
CA GLY A 1012 0.21 -31.50 24.34
C GLY A 1012 -1.06 -30.72 23.96
N THR A 1013 -1.69 -30.03 24.92
CA THR A 1013 -2.87 -29.17 24.67
C THR A 1013 -2.60 -27.76 25.17
N GLN A 1014 -2.67 -26.79 24.28
CA GLN A 1014 -2.57 -25.36 24.57
C GLN A 1014 -3.80 -24.64 24.01
N LEU A 1015 -4.39 -23.74 24.78
CA LEU A 1015 -5.50 -22.90 24.31
C LEU A 1015 -5.49 -21.55 25.00
N GLY A 1016 -6.08 -20.56 24.34
CA GLY A 1016 -6.16 -19.19 24.83
C GLY A 1016 -7.27 -18.99 25.85
N GLU A 1017 -8.50 -19.34 25.47
CA GLU A 1017 -9.69 -19.03 26.28
C GLU A 1017 -10.83 -20.02 25.97
N ILE A 1018 -11.68 -20.30 26.95
CA ILE A 1018 -12.93 -21.03 26.84
C ILE A 1018 -14.09 -20.16 27.34
N ILE A 1019 -15.04 -19.88 26.47
CA ILE A 1019 -16.23 -19.09 26.81
C ILE A 1019 -17.46 -19.99 26.78
N PHE A 1020 -18.14 -20.14 27.92
CA PHE A 1020 -19.46 -20.76 28.01
C PHE A 1020 -20.57 -19.74 27.78
N ALA A 1021 -21.60 -20.10 27.02
CA ALA A 1021 -22.73 -19.22 26.75
C ALA A 1021 -24.05 -19.99 26.60
N ASN A 1022 -25.17 -19.26 26.69
CA ASN A 1022 -26.50 -19.73 26.35
C ASN A 1022 -26.99 -19.03 25.09
N GLY A 1023 -26.81 -19.69 23.94
CA GLY A 1023 -27.29 -19.22 22.65
C GLY A 1023 -28.76 -19.55 22.43
N THR A 1024 -29.49 -18.67 21.74
CA THR A 1024 -30.75 -19.02 21.08
C THR A 1024 -30.39 -19.78 19.81
N VAL A 1025 -30.86 -21.02 19.67
CA VAL A 1025 -30.57 -21.83 18.48
C VAL A 1025 -31.31 -21.21 17.29
N VAL A 1026 -30.60 -20.48 16.45
CA VAL A 1026 -31.04 -20.18 15.09
C VAL A 1026 -29.98 -20.77 14.19
N ASP A 1027 -30.21 -22.01 13.80
CA ASP A 1027 -29.42 -22.65 12.75
C ASP A 1027 -29.85 -22.08 11.42
N THR A 1028 -28.95 -21.36 10.75
CA THR A 1028 -29.18 -20.80 9.41
C THR A 1028 -28.30 -21.46 8.37
N GLN A 1029 -27.42 -22.38 8.77
CA GLN A 1029 -26.53 -23.06 7.85
C GLN A 1029 -27.25 -24.31 7.35
N SER A 1030 -27.22 -24.48 6.03
CA SER A 1030 -27.79 -25.68 5.41
C SER A 1030 -26.76 -26.80 5.43
N PRO A 1031 -27.20 -28.07 5.57
CA PRO A 1031 -26.33 -29.22 5.45
C PRO A 1031 -25.50 -29.21 4.16
N THR A 1032 -24.33 -29.86 4.19
CA THR A 1032 -23.55 -30.10 2.96
C THR A 1032 -24.36 -30.92 1.96
N VAL A 1033 -24.09 -30.74 0.66
CA VAL A 1033 -24.76 -31.50 -0.39
C VAL A 1033 -24.40 -33.00 -0.27
N PRO A 1034 -25.38 -33.92 -0.34
CA PRO A 1034 -25.10 -35.35 -0.42
C PRO A 1034 -24.22 -35.68 -1.62
N LEU A 1035 -23.09 -36.34 -1.39
CA LEU A 1035 -22.15 -36.77 -2.43
C LEU A 1035 -22.31 -38.26 -2.72
N ALA A 1036 -21.70 -38.71 -3.82
CA ALA A 1036 -21.66 -40.11 -4.23
C ALA A 1036 -23.04 -40.82 -4.29
N LEU A 1037 -24.08 -40.14 -4.78
CA LEU A 1037 -25.37 -40.77 -5.04
C LEU A 1037 -25.22 -41.87 -6.09
N THR A 1038 -25.48 -43.10 -5.68
CA THR A 1038 -25.37 -44.31 -6.50
C THR A 1038 -26.68 -45.11 -6.46
N ALA A 1039 -26.83 -46.02 -7.43
CA ALA A 1039 -27.96 -46.93 -7.52
C ALA A 1039 -27.49 -48.37 -7.56
N SER A 1040 -28.21 -49.25 -6.85
CA SER A 1040 -28.03 -50.69 -6.85
C SER A 1040 -29.40 -51.39 -6.95
N GLY A 1041 -29.41 -52.69 -7.25
CA GLY A 1041 -30.66 -53.46 -7.30
C GLY A 1041 -31.72 -52.95 -8.30
N ILE A 1042 -31.29 -52.37 -9.44
CA ILE A 1042 -32.19 -51.87 -10.48
C ILE A 1042 -32.94 -53.05 -11.13
N THR A 1043 -34.26 -53.03 -11.05
CA THR A 1043 -35.15 -54.02 -11.68
C THR A 1043 -36.00 -53.36 -12.79
N GLN A 1044 -37.00 -54.07 -13.29
CA GLN A 1044 -37.98 -53.51 -14.23
C GLN A 1044 -38.86 -52.43 -13.59
N ASN A 1045 -38.98 -52.41 -12.26
CA ASN A 1045 -39.91 -51.53 -11.56
C ASN A 1045 -39.39 -50.99 -10.21
N SER A 1046 -38.11 -51.17 -9.88
CA SER A 1046 -37.52 -50.68 -8.63
C SER A 1046 -36.03 -50.37 -8.75
N VAL A 1047 -35.49 -49.63 -7.79
CA VAL A 1047 -34.05 -49.34 -7.59
C VAL A 1047 -33.79 -49.03 -6.12
N ASN A 1048 -32.60 -49.39 -5.61
CA ASN A 1048 -32.11 -48.92 -4.32
C ASN A 1048 -31.11 -47.79 -4.54
N LEU A 1049 -31.25 -46.69 -3.82
CA LEU A 1049 -30.35 -45.54 -3.86
C LEU A 1049 -29.52 -45.50 -2.59
N GLU A 1050 -28.23 -45.17 -2.69
CA GLU A 1050 -27.30 -44.97 -1.58
C GLU A 1050 -26.43 -43.74 -1.82
N TRP A 1051 -26.02 -43.03 -0.78
CA TRP A 1051 -25.19 -41.83 -0.86
C TRP A 1051 -24.30 -41.64 0.38
N ASP A 1052 -23.33 -40.74 0.30
CA ASP A 1052 -22.47 -40.39 1.42
C ASP A 1052 -23.21 -39.51 2.45
N ALA A 1053 -22.87 -39.69 3.73
CA ALA A 1053 -23.43 -38.88 4.81
C ALA A 1053 -23.09 -37.40 4.61
N SER A 1054 -24.12 -36.55 4.64
CA SER A 1054 -23.93 -35.10 4.71
C SER A 1054 -23.58 -34.67 6.14
N SER A 1055 -22.79 -33.61 6.26
CA SER A 1055 -22.44 -32.98 7.53
C SER A 1055 -23.14 -31.64 7.68
N ASP A 1056 -23.39 -31.25 8.91
CA ASP A 1056 -24.04 -29.99 9.27
C ASP A 1056 -23.49 -29.50 10.63
N ASN A 1057 -23.58 -28.20 10.91
CA ASN A 1057 -23.10 -27.60 12.15
C ASN A 1057 -23.91 -28.03 13.39
N ILE A 1058 -25.17 -28.44 13.24
CA ILE A 1058 -25.98 -29.01 14.32
C ILE A 1058 -26.22 -30.50 14.09
N ALA A 1059 -26.95 -30.87 13.05
CA ALA A 1059 -27.19 -32.26 12.67
C ALA A 1059 -28.01 -32.37 11.37
N VAL A 1060 -27.63 -33.28 10.50
CA VAL A 1060 -28.50 -33.75 9.41
C VAL A 1060 -29.54 -34.72 9.99
N THR A 1061 -30.82 -34.43 9.84
CA THR A 1061 -31.90 -35.25 10.42
C THR A 1061 -32.63 -36.09 9.38
N THR A 1062 -32.69 -35.63 8.12
CA THR A 1062 -33.34 -36.38 7.04
C THR A 1062 -32.81 -36.01 5.66
N TYR A 1063 -33.05 -36.88 4.68
CA TYR A 1063 -32.79 -36.67 3.27
C TYR A 1063 -34.09 -36.70 2.48
N GLU A 1064 -34.26 -35.76 1.56
CA GLU A 1064 -35.36 -35.70 0.60
C GLU A 1064 -34.87 -36.24 -0.76
N VAL A 1065 -35.56 -37.27 -1.30
CA VAL A 1065 -35.19 -37.94 -2.55
C VAL A 1065 -36.19 -37.61 -3.65
N PHE A 1066 -35.68 -37.12 -4.77
CA PHE A 1066 -36.49 -36.66 -5.90
C PHE A 1066 -36.29 -37.57 -7.12
N LYS A 1067 -37.38 -37.84 -7.85
CA LYS A 1067 -37.43 -38.55 -9.14
C LYS A 1067 -37.95 -37.60 -10.20
N ASN A 1068 -37.16 -37.35 -11.25
CA ASN A 1068 -37.45 -36.39 -12.32
C ASN A 1068 -37.87 -35.00 -11.79
N GLY A 1069 -37.19 -34.55 -10.72
CA GLY A 1069 -37.46 -33.26 -10.06
C GLY A 1069 -38.65 -33.27 -9.08
N VAL A 1070 -39.37 -34.39 -8.92
CA VAL A 1070 -40.51 -34.52 -7.99
C VAL A 1070 -40.10 -35.31 -6.75
N LEU A 1071 -40.40 -34.81 -5.55
CA LEU A 1071 -40.13 -35.50 -4.29
C LEU A 1071 -40.92 -36.82 -4.22
N ILE A 1072 -40.22 -37.94 -4.01
CA ILE A 1072 -40.83 -39.27 -3.94
C ILE A 1072 -40.74 -39.92 -2.56
N GLY A 1073 -39.93 -39.38 -1.66
CA GLY A 1073 -39.82 -39.89 -0.30
C GLY A 1073 -38.69 -39.23 0.49
N THR A 1074 -38.63 -39.56 1.77
CA THR A 1074 -37.59 -39.13 2.69
C THR A 1074 -36.89 -40.32 3.33
N SER A 1075 -35.63 -40.17 3.70
CA SER A 1075 -34.88 -41.18 4.46
C SER A 1075 -34.15 -40.56 5.65
N THR A 1076 -34.09 -41.26 6.78
CA THR A 1076 -33.26 -40.90 7.94
C THR A 1076 -31.90 -41.59 7.92
N THR A 1077 -31.70 -42.51 6.97
CA THR A 1077 -30.43 -43.17 6.67
C THR A 1077 -29.95 -42.72 5.29
N ASN A 1078 -28.72 -43.09 4.92
CA ASN A 1078 -28.14 -42.64 3.65
C ASN A 1078 -28.52 -43.55 2.47
N SER A 1079 -29.74 -44.08 2.49
CA SER A 1079 -30.26 -44.97 1.47
C SER A 1079 -31.78 -44.93 1.36
N LEU A 1080 -32.33 -45.20 0.17
CA LEU A 1080 -33.77 -45.31 -0.06
C LEU A 1080 -34.09 -46.31 -1.18
N ALA A 1081 -34.98 -47.27 -0.91
CA ALA A 1081 -35.54 -48.16 -1.92
C ALA A 1081 -36.74 -47.49 -2.62
N VAL A 1082 -36.70 -47.41 -3.95
CA VAL A 1082 -37.72 -46.82 -4.80
C VAL A 1082 -38.37 -47.91 -5.64
N SER A 1083 -39.70 -48.04 -5.59
CA SER A 1083 -40.48 -49.03 -6.33
C SER A 1083 -41.51 -48.36 -7.26
N ALA A 1084 -42.37 -49.16 -7.92
CA ALA A 1084 -43.39 -48.69 -8.85
C ALA A 1084 -42.85 -47.82 -10.02
N LEU A 1085 -41.65 -48.14 -10.50
CA LEU A 1085 -41.10 -47.57 -11.72
C LEU A 1085 -41.66 -48.29 -12.95
N THR A 1086 -41.72 -47.58 -14.07
CA THR A 1086 -42.06 -48.15 -15.36
C THR A 1086 -40.80 -48.79 -15.95
N CYS A 1087 -40.94 -49.97 -16.55
CA CYS A 1087 -39.83 -50.65 -17.22
C CYS A 1087 -39.37 -49.90 -18.47
N ASN A 1088 -38.12 -50.13 -18.88
CA ASN A 1088 -37.50 -49.47 -20.03
C ASN A 1088 -37.63 -47.93 -20.02
N SER A 1089 -37.55 -47.31 -18.83
CA SER A 1089 -37.77 -45.87 -18.66
C SER A 1089 -36.56 -45.22 -17.98
N THR A 1090 -36.17 -44.06 -18.49
CA THR A 1090 -35.10 -43.24 -17.89
C THR A 1090 -35.65 -42.40 -16.75
N TYR A 1091 -34.96 -42.44 -15.61
CA TYR A 1091 -35.24 -41.59 -14.46
C TYR A 1091 -33.98 -40.83 -14.04
N THR A 1092 -34.17 -39.61 -13.57
CA THR A 1092 -33.14 -38.82 -12.89
C THR A 1092 -33.47 -38.76 -11.41
N PHE A 1093 -32.53 -39.17 -10.55
CA PHE A 1093 -32.66 -39.06 -9.11
C PHE A 1093 -31.71 -38.02 -8.53
N THR A 1094 -32.19 -37.25 -7.56
CA THR A 1094 -31.36 -36.30 -6.79
C THR A 1094 -31.74 -36.38 -5.32
N VAL A 1095 -30.77 -36.14 -4.43
CA VAL A 1095 -30.99 -36.14 -2.98
C VAL A 1095 -30.60 -34.79 -2.39
N LYS A 1096 -31.39 -34.30 -1.43
CA LYS A 1096 -31.07 -33.13 -0.60
C LYS A 1096 -31.01 -33.55 0.86
N ALA A 1097 -30.06 -33.02 1.61
CA ALA A 1097 -29.99 -33.19 3.07
C ALA A 1097 -30.76 -32.06 3.76
N LYS A 1098 -31.35 -32.36 4.92
CA LYS A 1098 -32.12 -31.43 5.72
C LYS A 1098 -31.82 -31.59 7.20
N ASP A 1099 -31.68 -30.48 7.90
CA ASP A 1099 -31.43 -30.46 9.35
C ASP A 1099 -32.75 -30.47 10.16
N GLY A 1100 -32.62 -30.43 11.48
CA GLY A 1100 -33.76 -30.44 12.41
C GLY A 1100 -34.57 -29.13 12.46
N LEU A 1101 -34.10 -28.06 11.82
CA LEU A 1101 -34.73 -26.73 11.81
C LEU A 1101 -35.26 -26.34 10.42
N GLY A 1102 -35.04 -27.19 9.41
CA GLY A 1102 -35.62 -27.10 8.08
C GLY A 1102 -34.69 -26.53 7.02
N ASN A 1103 -33.43 -26.21 7.33
CA ASN A 1103 -32.49 -25.77 6.30
C ASN A 1103 -32.14 -26.94 5.38
N THR A 1104 -32.07 -26.68 4.08
CA THR A 1104 -32.00 -27.72 3.05
C THR A 1104 -30.80 -27.48 2.15
N SER A 1105 -29.99 -28.52 1.93
CA SER A 1105 -28.84 -28.45 1.03
C SER A 1105 -29.25 -28.18 -0.43
N ALA A 1106 -28.28 -27.78 -1.25
CA ALA A 1106 -28.45 -27.95 -2.71
C ALA A 1106 -28.62 -29.44 -3.05
N ALA A 1107 -29.24 -29.73 -4.20
CA ALA A 1107 -29.41 -31.11 -4.66
C ALA A 1107 -28.06 -31.73 -5.05
N SER A 1108 -27.90 -33.02 -4.79
CA SER A 1108 -26.80 -33.81 -5.34
C SER A 1108 -26.75 -33.70 -6.87
N VAL A 1109 -25.61 -34.06 -7.46
CA VAL A 1109 -25.55 -34.30 -8.90
C VAL A 1109 -26.60 -35.35 -9.27
N GLY A 1110 -27.34 -35.10 -10.35
CA GLY A 1110 -28.43 -35.96 -10.80
C GLY A 1110 -27.92 -37.32 -11.27
N LEU A 1111 -28.40 -38.39 -10.63
CA LEU A 1111 -28.14 -39.77 -11.04
C LEU A 1111 -29.16 -40.18 -12.10
N ILE A 1112 -28.72 -40.30 -13.35
CA ILE A 1112 -29.55 -40.77 -14.45
C ILE A 1112 -29.38 -42.28 -14.57
N LEU A 1113 -30.48 -43.02 -14.53
CA LEU A 1113 -30.48 -44.47 -14.73
C LEU A 1113 -31.72 -44.93 -15.51
N ASN A 1114 -31.60 -46.08 -16.15
CA ASN A 1114 -32.70 -46.74 -16.85
C ASN A 1114 -33.17 -47.94 -16.03
N THR A 1115 -34.48 -48.09 -15.86
CA THR A 1115 -35.04 -49.36 -15.39
C THR A 1115 -34.79 -50.44 -16.44
N ALA A 1116 -34.70 -51.69 -15.98
CA ALA A 1116 -34.52 -52.81 -16.89
C ALA A 1116 -35.66 -52.87 -17.94
N SER A 1117 -35.33 -53.35 -19.14
CA SER A 1117 -36.28 -53.49 -20.24
C SER A 1117 -37.53 -54.25 -19.81
N CYS A 1118 -38.70 -53.81 -20.28
CA CYS A 1118 -39.95 -54.53 -20.06
C CYS A 1118 -39.79 -55.97 -20.56
N ASN A 1119 -39.99 -56.98 -19.71
CA ASN A 1119 -39.97 -58.35 -20.22
C ASN A 1119 -41.18 -58.54 -21.14
N PRO A 1120 -41.00 -58.90 -22.44
CA PRO A 1120 -42.08 -59.38 -23.27
C PRO A 1120 -42.43 -60.81 -22.81
N CYS A 1121 -43.25 -60.86 -21.77
CA CYS A 1121 -43.93 -61.99 -21.15
C CYS A 1121 -43.20 -63.36 -21.21
N ALA A 1122 -42.61 -63.74 -20.09
CA ALA A 1122 -42.94 -65.05 -19.53
C ALA A 1122 -42.72 -65.04 -18.00
N THR A 1123 -43.73 -65.47 -17.24
CA THR A 1123 -43.42 -66.53 -16.27
C THR A 1123 -42.55 -67.56 -17.00
N LEU A 1124 -41.35 -67.92 -16.58
CA LEU A 1124 -40.68 -67.76 -15.30
C LEU A 1124 -39.20 -68.11 -15.55
N LEU A 1125 -38.25 -67.34 -15.00
CA LEU A 1125 -36.80 -67.66 -14.92
C LEU A 1125 -36.08 -67.83 -16.29
N PRO A 1126 -34.74 -67.90 -16.33
CA PRO A 1126 -33.73 -67.08 -15.68
C PRO A 1126 -32.63 -66.60 -16.67
N LEU A 1127 -31.64 -65.89 -16.11
CA LEU A 1127 -30.21 -65.93 -16.49
C LEU A 1127 -29.81 -65.35 -17.85
N ALA A 1128 -29.12 -64.21 -17.82
CA ALA A 1128 -27.65 -64.19 -17.68
C ALA A 1128 -27.14 -62.78 -18.02
N SER A 1129 -26.84 -62.04 -16.96
CA SER A 1129 -25.53 -61.49 -16.65
C SER A 1129 -24.35 -61.82 -17.61
N PRO A 1130 -23.24 -61.07 -17.54
CA PRO A 1130 -23.11 -59.69 -17.08
C PRO A 1130 -22.05 -58.92 -17.91
N ILE A 1131 -21.86 -57.62 -17.64
CA ILE A 1131 -20.59 -57.07 -17.10
C ILE A 1131 -19.40 -57.15 -18.08
N ASP A 1132 -18.82 -55.98 -18.36
CA ASP A 1132 -17.47 -55.63 -17.93
C ASP A 1132 -17.19 -54.25 -18.55
N ASP A 1133 -17.10 -53.18 -17.76
CA ASP A 1133 -16.00 -52.91 -16.81
C ASP A 1133 -14.67 -52.74 -17.57
N TYR A 1134 -14.01 -51.62 -17.37
CA TYR A 1134 -12.70 -51.63 -16.73
C TYR A 1134 -12.25 -50.19 -16.46
N SER A 1135 -12.40 -49.86 -15.19
CA SER A 1135 -11.36 -49.31 -14.32
C SER A 1135 -9.94 -49.08 -14.89
N SER A 1136 -9.38 -47.95 -14.45
CA SER A 1136 -7.99 -47.70 -14.02
C SER A 1136 -6.81 -48.41 -14.70
N GLY A 1137 -5.79 -47.63 -15.05
CA GLY A 1137 -4.43 -48.17 -15.13
C GLY A 1137 -3.41 -47.29 -15.86
N THR A 1138 -2.40 -46.85 -15.14
CA THR A 1138 -0.97 -47.16 -15.40
C THR A 1138 -0.49 -47.28 -16.85
N VAL A 1139 0.39 -46.34 -17.23
CA VAL A 1139 1.65 -46.45 -18.03
C VAL A 1139 1.69 -47.43 -19.20
N LEU A 1140 2.02 -46.95 -20.42
CA LEU A 1140 3.20 -47.38 -21.20
C LEU A 1140 3.37 -46.55 -22.50
N LYS A 1141 4.61 -46.12 -22.75
CA LYS A 1141 5.13 -45.69 -24.05
C LYS A 1141 5.12 -46.88 -25.02
N GLN A 1142 4.59 -46.72 -26.24
CA GLN A 1142 5.34 -46.92 -27.49
C GLN A 1142 4.50 -46.61 -28.73
N ALA A 1143 5.15 -45.93 -29.66
CA ALA A 1143 4.71 -45.71 -31.04
C ALA A 1143 4.73 -47.02 -31.86
N ASN A 1144 3.98 -47.07 -32.97
CA ASN A 1144 4.48 -47.72 -34.19
C ASN A 1144 3.76 -47.15 -35.41
N ALA A 1145 4.48 -46.38 -36.25
CA ALA A 1145 4.92 -46.80 -37.58
C ALA A 1145 3.78 -47.44 -38.39
N SER A 1146 3.13 -46.70 -39.28
CA SER A 1146 3.58 -46.85 -40.67
C SER A 1146 3.15 -45.77 -41.66
N THR A 1147 2.45 -44.67 -41.31
CA THR A 1147 2.11 -43.69 -42.37
C THR A 1147 2.19 -42.20 -42.06
N GLY A 1148 2.03 -41.74 -40.82
CA GLY A 1148 2.24 -40.33 -40.51
C GLY A 1148 1.24 -39.34 -41.15
N LYS A 1149 1.14 -38.18 -40.51
CA LYS A 1149 0.76 -36.87 -41.07
C LYS A 1149 -0.42 -36.73 -42.07
N ILE A 1150 -1.38 -35.91 -41.60
CA ILE A 1150 -2.06 -34.76 -42.28
C ILE A 1150 -3.06 -35.18 -43.39
N THR A 1151 -4.24 -34.59 -43.62
CA THR A 1151 -4.48 -33.16 -43.92
C THR A 1151 -5.98 -32.88 -43.98
N ALA A 1152 -6.32 -31.63 -43.67
CA ALA A 1152 -7.58 -30.95 -43.94
C ALA A 1152 -8.02 -31.01 -45.42
N THR A 1153 -9.28 -30.66 -45.75
CA THR A 1153 -9.68 -29.36 -46.38
C THR A 1153 -11.21 -29.31 -46.61
N ASN A 1154 -11.77 -28.09 -46.44
CA ASN A 1154 -13.04 -27.46 -46.89
C ASN A 1154 -13.91 -28.21 -47.96
N LYS A 1155 -15.24 -28.02 -48.10
CA LYS A 1155 -15.97 -26.74 -48.25
C LYS A 1155 -17.50 -27.00 -48.34
N ILE A 1156 -18.28 -26.16 -47.65
CA ILE A 1156 -19.60 -25.54 -47.96
C ILE A 1156 -20.55 -26.23 -48.96
N THR A 1157 -21.81 -26.43 -48.56
CA THR A 1157 -23.01 -25.74 -49.13
C THR A 1157 -24.28 -26.07 -48.33
N ASN A 1158 -25.08 -25.04 -48.04
CA ASN A 1158 -26.50 -25.18 -47.73
C ASN A 1158 -27.28 -24.16 -48.60
N THR A 1159 -28.18 -24.66 -49.43
CA THR A 1159 -29.36 -24.00 -50.02
C THR A 1159 -30.55 -24.33 -49.11
N ALA A 1160 -31.51 -23.48 -48.77
CA ALA A 1160 -31.94 -22.17 -49.24
C ALA A 1160 -32.58 -21.40 -48.07
#